data_AF-A0A9E2HC33-F1
#
_entry.id   AF-A0A9E2HC33-F1
#
_cell.length_a   1.000
_cell.length_b   1.000
_cell.length_c   1.000
_cell.angle_alpha   90.00
_cell.angle_beta   90.00
_cell.angle_gamma   90.00
#
_symmetry.space_group_name_H-M   'P 1'
#
loop_
_entity.id
_entity.type
_entity.pdbx_description
1 polymer ?
#
loop_
_entity_poly.entity_id
_entity_poly.type
_entity_poly.pdbx_seq_one_letter_code
_entity_poly.pdbx_strand_id
1 'polypeptide(L)'
;MKRSFVIVLTLLLLAFLAGSALAERTNLMDRSTTAGKLTKAMSGQEEMPSGGIDLGPSNYSPNGSRGVVGITWYEYQHNGSMGRQIVWHATGGLHVSWMYRLASGCRDIHFCTSQNNGATWGPIAGGKPVSTVSPTCYNGGYTTIDVTTDGKALVAFHEGTVDYNSKVGEDASPPLGLFTWAAAPNGPNCQGIVSGTVEDGIEYIWPIVEYDLVGGTDPIAHVVSNENAGLETSSIIYYRYHLGNREFNSCVPNTDDTLGNYIDESDVTSAVIRSDPGSDKVAIVYHKYFYPPGHPNNDCEAVLSSQWTSDILYQESTNGGLSFIDGTAALVNVTDYTNGQTIPATQIPYKAYADLSALYGTDGFLHIVWNTPVYDITDPANPCSPHYATKLWHWSSQYAPATNIALVFDGTEPRYWLAPSGNDAFGAFNISTAKMNISECDGRFYVSFTRFGAHKSDDSTATDYSDDTYANGDIFLTASSDGGITWGPDAAATGVEGDGTPWNVNTATDLTNTITDGCAAGDCLSEHWSSMAKYSTGNVHIFYVEDHDAGAAIRNDPQEGELTSNNMVYINHPCFAPEGTFAYTVAPTGAFVPIAPNGGVDCTIGYTSTFNVTITNGGNVLINYVATAGANVTPASQSGTITAGINNELVLTFTAGPIAVEGSYASTVTIDLTSTEGSAQVIVDVDILVRCLYYVPEYEILSTSCWSVGVWNVPRSGIAQRGNEGNMQWFNDTVAPMYDNGVVISYADDLKKTYFSCFDGSDSTMGFEPLGVVTSVPTGTYEFATGMWCTPDTAVIGTIEYYVPIHPDTCVLIERFWITNAADTAIRLHVGEAIDWDIPDSLELNAAGSDNIGGFNAAREMVYQTGPDRPWATDLIDYCAGARFVDPIPGAICLENDRWIYPNSGYFPDSLGNLMRTLTGYTVQYPDSVEDRNCVYAVAQDLVLEPGECISYCKVKASSLIGVGRTDGTDNGSLFNLIDKGKQWAIDHNLDGPGCPGQISCTIGDADGSGGVDIDDVVYLIAYIFTGGPPPVEAVCCGDADGSGGVDIDDVVYLIAYIFTGGPPPVATACD
;
A
#
# COMPACT_ATOMS: atom_id res chain seq x y z
N MET A 1 22.03 65.73 12.38
CA MET A 1 20.99 64.85 12.97
C MET A 1 20.32 63.89 11.98
N LYS A 2 20.16 64.21 10.68
CA LYS A 2 19.50 63.29 9.71
C LYS A 2 20.37 62.18 9.09
N ARG A 3 21.71 62.23 9.19
CA ARG A 3 22.61 61.18 8.66
C ARG A 3 22.87 60.02 9.64
N SER A 4 22.77 60.27 10.94
CA SER A 4 22.96 59.24 11.98
C SER A 4 21.74 58.31 12.12
N PHE A 5 20.54 58.80 11.80
CA PHE A 5 19.32 58.00 11.93
C PHE A 5 19.18 56.94 10.83
N VAL A 6 19.66 57.23 9.61
CA VAL A 6 19.64 56.28 8.49
C VAL A 6 20.65 55.14 8.72
N ILE A 7 21.86 55.44 9.20
CA ILE A 7 22.89 54.42 9.48
C ILE A 7 22.45 53.48 10.62
N VAL A 8 21.79 54.00 11.65
CA VAL A 8 21.27 53.18 12.76
C VAL A 8 20.10 52.30 12.30
N LEU A 9 19.23 52.79 11.41
CA LEU A 9 18.13 52.00 10.87
C LEU A 9 18.63 50.90 9.90
N THR A 10 19.68 51.17 9.11
CA THR A 10 20.30 50.17 8.21
C THR A 10 21.06 49.10 9.00
N LEU A 11 21.74 49.46 10.09
CA LEU A 11 22.39 48.50 10.99
C LEU A 11 21.39 47.67 11.81
N LEU A 12 20.24 48.24 12.19
CA LEU A 12 19.15 47.49 12.83
C LEU A 12 18.45 46.54 11.86
N LEU A 13 18.28 46.91 10.58
CA LEU A 13 17.75 45.96 9.57
C LEU A 13 18.73 44.83 9.25
N LEU A 14 20.05 45.10 9.20
CA LEU A 14 21.08 44.06 9.04
C LEU A 14 21.18 43.14 10.26
N ALA A 15 20.94 43.66 11.47
CA ALA A 15 20.88 42.86 12.69
C ALA A 15 19.59 42.01 12.80
N PHE A 16 18.46 42.49 12.27
CA PHE A 16 17.22 41.69 12.20
C PHE A 16 17.28 40.61 11.10
N LEU A 17 17.95 40.87 9.97
CA LEU A 17 18.20 39.85 8.94
C LEU A 17 19.23 38.79 9.39
N ALA A 18 20.19 39.15 10.23
CA ALA A 18 21.11 38.19 10.85
C ALA A 18 20.47 37.43 12.03
N GLY A 19 19.49 38.02 12.71
CA GLY A 19 18.77 37.43 13.85
C GLY A 19 17.78 36.33 13.46
N SER A 20 17.19 36.39 12.26
CA SER A 20 16.32 35.33 11.73
C SER A 20 17.09 34.16 11.10
N ALA A 21 18.37 34.31 10.79
CA ALA A 21 19.21 33.25 10.24
C ALA A 21 19.94 32.40 11.30
N LEU A 22 19.92 32.82 12.57
CA LEU A 22 20.60 32.14 13.69
C LEU A 22 19.63 31.55 14.73
N ALA A 23 18.32 31.80 14.63
CA ALA A 23 17.32 31.28 15.58
C ALA A 23 16.69 29.95 15.16
N GLU A 24 17.01 29.42 13.97
CA GLU A 24 16.49 28.14 13.47
C GLU A 24 17.50 26.97 13.59
N ARG A 25 18.68 27.19 14.18
CA ARG A 25 19.77 26.19 14.23
C ARG A 25 20.08 25.58 15.60
N THR A 26 19.23 25.74 16.63
CA THR A 26 19.58 25.29 17.99
C THR A 26 18.55 24.43 18.72
N ASN A 27 17.52 23.88 18.07
CA ASN A 27 16.52 23.03 18.75
C ASN A 27 16.24 21.66 18.09
N LEU A 28 17.18 21.09 17.35
CA LEU A 28 17.04 19.72 16.80
C LEU A 28 17.99 18.68 17.41
N MET A 29 18.51 18.92 18.61
CA MET A 29 19.32 17.93 19.34
C MET A 29 18.84 17.76 20.78
N ASP A 30 17.57 17.38 20.97
CA ASP A 30 17.18 16.63 22.18
C ASP A 30 15.80 15.97 22.04
N ARG A 31 15.68 14.86 21.28
CA ARG A 31 14.58 13.89 21.43
C ARG A 31 15.06 12.47 21.13
N SER A 32 15.99 11.99 21.95
CA SER A 32 16.11 10.56 22.24
C SER A 32 14.93 10.16 23.12
N THR A 33 13.93 9.47 22.57
CA THR A 33 13.32 8.26 23.18
C THR A 33 12.21 7.70 22.28
N THR A 34 12.32 6.41 21.94
CA THR A 34 11.23 5.50 21.50
C THR A 34 10.61 5.71 20.09
N ALA A 35 11.40 5.43 19.05
CA ALA A 35 10.96 4.73 17.83
C ALA A 35 12.07 3.73 17.47
N GLY A 36 11.70 2.51 17.04
CA GLY A 36 12.62 1.38 16.90
C GLY A 36 13.72 1.64 15.88
N LYS A 37 14.98 1.58 16.33
CA LYS A 37 16.17 1.60 15.46
C LYS A 37 16.28 0.26 14.73
N LEU A 38 15.84 0.20 13.48
CA LEU A 38 16.20 -0.79 12.47
C LEU A 38 16.89 0.04 11.37
N THR A 39 18.13 -0.12 10.96
CA THR A 39 19.03 -1.28 10.81
C THR A 39 20.46 -0.78 10.98
N LYS A 40 21.32 -1.55 11.66
CA LYS A 40 22.77 -1.34 11.57
C LYS A 40 23.15 -1.61 10.10
N ALA A 41 23.59 -0.60 9.35
CA ALA A 41 24.19 -0.84 8.03
C ALA A 41 25.30 -1.90 8.20
N MET A 42 25.36 -2.89 7.32
CA MET A 42 26.43 -3.88 7.32
C MET A 42 27.75 -3.14 7.12
N SER A 43 28.53 -3.02 8.20
CA SER A 43 29.77 -2.25 8.24
C SER A 43 30.92 -3.00 7.56
N GLY A 44 30.70 -4.27 7.18
CA GLY A 44 31.78 -5.17 6.79
C GLY A 44 32.65 -5.55 7.98
N GLN A 45 32.16 -5.41 9.21
CA GLN A 45 32.86 -5.78 10.46
C GLN A 45 32.13 -6.90 11.21
N GLU A 46 31.22 -7.61 10.56
CA GLU A 46 30.41 -8.67 11.16
C GLU A 46 31.30 -9.86 11.57
N GLU A 47 31.17 -10.31 12.83
CA GLU A 47 31.83 -11.53 13.32
C GLU A 47 31.04 -12.77 12.88
N MET A 48 31.75 -13.82 12.50
CA MET A 48 31.14 -15.07 12.01
C MET A 48 30.84 -16.03 13.16
N PRO A 49 29.73 -16.78 13.13
CA PRO A 49 29.50 -17.92 14.01
C PRO A 49 30.63 -18.96 13.87
N SER A 50 31.07 -19.55 14.99
CA SER A 50 32.19 -20.49 14.99
C SER A 50 31.76 -21.91 14.56
N GLY A 51 31.91 -22.29 13.29
CA GLY A 51 31.84 -23.71 12.89
C GLY A 51 31.67 -23.97 11.39
N GLY A 52 32.62 -24.70 10.79
CA GLY A 52 32.52 -25.24 9.43
C GLY A 52 33.84 -25.85 8.94
N ILE A 53 33.83 -27.09 8.45
CA ILE A 53 35.01 -27.86 8.01
C ILE A 53 35.25 -27.65 6.50
N ASP A 54 36.52 -27.45 6.15
CA ASP A 54 37.08 -27.19 4.82
C ASP A 54 37.00 -28.40 3.86
N LEU A 55 36.32 -28.23 2.72
CA LEU A 55 36.46 -29.07 1.53
C LEU A 55 36.92 -28.18 0.36
N GLY A 56 38.24 -28.15 0.15
CA GLY A 56 38.89 -27.44 -0.94
C GLY A 56 38.42 -27.83 -2.36
N PRO A 57 38.93 -27.11 -3.38
CA PRO A 57 38.24 -26.90 -4.66
C PRO A 57 38.19 -28.15 -5.53
N SER A 58 36.97 -28.51 -5.98
CA SER A 58 36.77 -29.40 -7.12
C SER A 58 36.93 -28.61 -8.44
N ASN A 59 37.35 -29.28 -9.51
CA ASN A 59 37.94 -28.69 -10.72
C ASN A 59 37.13 -27.56 -11.38
N TYR A 60 37.60 -26.32 -11.25
CA TYR A 60 37.05 -25.14 -11.92
C TYR A 60 37.67 -24.94 -13.30
N SER A 61 36.88 -25.14 -14.35
CA SER A 61 37.16 -24.65 -15.70
C SER A 61 35.82 -24.32 -16.37
N PRO A 62 35.57 -23.07 -16.79
CA PRO A 62 34.41 -22.78 -17.61
C PRO A 62 34.51 -23.57 -18.92
N ASN A 63 33.40 -24.18 -19.31
CA ASN A 63 33.24 -24.87 -20.58
C ASN A 63 31.99 -24.25 -21.22
N GLY A 64 32.16 -23.30 -22.14
CA GLY A 64 31.04 -22.59 -22.78
C GLY A 64 30.80 -21.16 -22.26
N SER A 65 29.54 -20.71 -22.26
CA SER A 65 29.10 -19.34 -21.94
C SER A 65 28.94 -19.04 -20.45
N ARG A 66 28.85 -20.05 -19.58
CA ARG A 66 28.78 -19.93 -18.10
C ARG A 66 29.90 -20.74 -17.45
N GLY A 67 30.45 -20.27 -16.34
CA GLY A 67 31.26 -21.10 -15.46
C GLY A 67 31.83 -20.39 -14.24
N VAL A 68 32.24 -21.20 -13.25
CA VAL A 68 32.75 -20.73 -11.96
C VAL A 68 34.22 -20.32 -12.10
N VAL A 69 34.54 -19.12 -11.61
CA VAL A 69 35.88 -18.49 -11.68
C VAL A 69 36.54 -18.35 -10.30
N GLY A 70 35.78 -18.54 -9.23
CA GLY A 70 36.22 -18.45 -7.85
C GLY A 70 35.17 -18.99 -6.87
N ILE A 71 35.46 -18.93 -5.58
CA ILE A 71 34.52 -19.25 -4.50
C ILE A 71 34.60 -18.19 -3.41
N THR A 72 33.60 -18.14 -2.53
CA THR A 72 33.64 -17.37 -1.28
C THR A 72 32.67 -17.95 -0.25
N TRP A 73 32.99 -17.83 1.04
CA TRP A 73 32.06 -18.02 2.16
C TRP A 73 31.56 -16.68 2.72
N TYR A 74 31.58 -15.65 1.87
CA TYR A 74 31.11 -14.31 2.17
C TYR A 74 30.46 -13.75 0.91
N GLU A 75 29.15 -13.94 0.82
CA GLU A 75 28.31 -13.70 -0.35
C GLU A 75 28.00 -12.22 -0.55
N TYR A 76 27.85 -11.43 0.51
CA TYR A 76 27.39 -10.05 0.44
C TYR A 76 28.40 -9.09 -0.22
N GLN A 77 28.36 -8.93 -1.56
CA GLN A 77 29.40 -8.20 -2.32
C GLN A 77 29.26 -6.67 -2.35
N HIS A 78 28.04 -6.15 -2.24
CA HIS A 78 27.73 -4.72 -2.40
C HIS A 78 26.64 -4.28 -1.42
N ASN A 79 26.67 -3.01 -1.00
CA ASN A 79 25.71 -2.43 -0.06
C ASN A 79 25.10 -1.14 -0.65
N GLY A 80 23.93 -1.20 -1.29
CA GLY A 80 23.24 -0.04 -1.92
C GLY A 80 23.96 0.60 -3.13
N SER A 81 25.28 0.48 -3.27
CA SER A 81 26.04 0.98 -4.43
C SER A 81 26.45 -0.17 -5.34
N MET A 82 25.94 -0.19 -6.57
CA MET A 82 26.26 -1.24 -7.55
C MET A 82 27.56 -0.92 -8.28
N GLY A 83 28.67 -1.12 -7.56
CA GLY A 83 30.03 -1.04 -8.07
C GLY A 83 30.34 -2.11 -9.13
N ARG A 84 31.46 -1.95 -9.85
CA ARG A 84 31.89 -2.92 -10.86
C ARG A 84 32.83 -3.94 -10.26
N GLN A 85 32.55 -5.22 -10.45
CA GLN A 85 33.43 -6.34 -10.06
C GLN A 85 33.99 -7.09 -11.27
N ILE A 86 33.60 -6.68 -12.47
CA ILE A 86 34.11 -7.19 -13.74
C ILE A 86 34.39 -6.02 -14.69
N VAL A 87 35.50 -6.10 -15.43
CA VAL A 87 35.84 -5.14 -16.49
C VAL A 87 36.45 -5.87 -17.68
N TRP A 88 36.13 -5.37 -18.88
CA TRP A 88 36.65 -5.85 -20.16
C TRP A 88 37.57 -4.80 -20.77
N HIS A 89 38.65 -5.25 -21.40
CA HIS A 89 39.56 -4.40 -22.17
C HIS A 89 39.59 -4.82 -23.63
N ALA A 90 39.76 -3.85 -24.53
CA ALA A 90 39.62 -3.97 -26.00
C ALA A 90 40.45 -5.09 -26.67
N THR A 91 41.48 -5.60 -26.00
CA THR A 91 42.27 -6.75 -26.46
C THR A 91 41.62 -8.11 -26.15
N GLY A 92 40.40 -8.12 -25.63
CA GLY A 92 39.67 -9.32 -25.22
C GLY A 92 40.08 -9.89 -23.86
N GLY A 93 40.67 -9.05 -23.02
CA GLY A 93 41.02 -9.38 -21.64
C GLY A 93 39.86 -9.07 -20.70
N LEU A 94 39.58 -9.97 -19.77
CA LEU A 94 38.63 -9.76 -18.68
C LEU A 94 39.35 -9.79 -17.34
N HIS A 95 38.87 -8.98 -16.41
CA HIS A 95 39.35 -8.89 -15.05
C HIS A 95 38.15 -8.96 -14.12
N VAL A 96 38.24 -9.76 -13.06
CA VAL A 96 37.23 -9.83 -12.01
C VAL A 96 37.88 -9.71 -10.65
N SER A 97 37.21 -9.04 -9.72
CA SER A 97 37.58 -9.02 -8.31
C SER A 97 36.36 -9.24 -7.42
N TRP A 98 36.55 -9.91 -6.29
CA TRP A 98 35.48 -10.17 -5.33
C TRP A 98 36.00 -10.24 -3.90
N MET A 99 35.09 -10.10 -2.94
CA MET A 99 35.38 -10.41 -1.56
C MET A 99 35.46 -11.91 -1.36
N TYR A 100 36.60 -12.35 -0.84
CA TYR A 100 36.92 -13.74 -0.63
C TYR A 100 37.04 -14.04 0.86
N ARG A 101 36.44 -15.14 1.28
CA ARG A 101 36.71 -15.75 2.59
C ARG A 101 36.55 -17.27 2.48
N LEU A 102 37.30 -18.01 3.30
CA LEU A 102 37.04 -19.42 3.57
C LEU A 102 36.10 -19.58 4.76
N ALA A 103 35.55 -20.78 4.98
CA ALA A 103 34.66 -21.08 6.13
C ALA A 103 35.22 -20.55 7.47
N SER A 104 36.55 -20.63 7.63
CA SER A 104 37.27 -20.00 8.73
C SER A 104 38.42 -19.15 8.18
N GLY A 105 38.67 -17.99 8.79
CA GLY A 105 39.74 -17.07 8.39
C GLY A 105 39.29 -15.63 8.26
N CYS A 106 40.19 -14.82 7.72
CA CYS A 106 40.00 -13.39 7.50
C CYS A 106 39.37 -13.15 6.12
N ARG A 107 38.67 -12.03 5.95
CA ARG A 107 38.17 -11.61 4.64
C ARG A 107 39.30 -10.96 3.84
N ASP A 108 39.44 -11.34 2.59
CA ASP A 108 40.44 -10.84 1.64
C ASP A 108 39.76 -10.37 0.33
N ILE A 109 40.52 -9.70 -0.53
CA ILE A 109 40.10 -9.36 -1.89
C ILE A 109 40.85 -10.22 -2.87
N HIS A 110 40.11 -10.96 -3.70
CA HIS A 110 40.68 -11.84 -4.69
C HIS A 110 40.43 -11.34 -6.10
N PHE A 111 41.33 -11.70 -7.00
CA PHE A 111 41.33 -11.27 -8.40
C PHE A 111 41.57 -12.45 -9.33
N CYS A 112 40.85 -12.48 -10.44
CA CYS A 112 41.10 -13.40 -11.53
C CYS A 112 41.05 -12.67 -12.87
N THR A 113 41.68 -13.26 -13.89
CA THR A 113 41.69 -12.69 -15.24
C THR A 113 41.47 -13.78 -16.28
N SER A 114 40.85 -13.40 -17.38
CA SER A 114 40.61 -14.25 -18.53
C SER A 114 41.17 -13.61 -19.80
N GLN A 115 41.56 -14.45 -20.75
CA GLN A 115 41.90 -14.05 -22.11
C GLN A 115 40.85 -14.59 -23.09
N ASN A 116 40.87 -14.05 -24.31
CA ASN A 116 39.98 -14.44 -25.41
C ASN A 116 38.48 -14.35 -25.02
N ASN A 117 38.05 -13.21 -24.46
CA ASN A 117 36.64 -12.94 -24.10
C ASN A 117 36.03 -13.99 -23.15
N GLY A 118 36.79 -14.44 -22.16
CA GLY A 118 36.29 -15.37 -21.14
C GLY A 118 36.54 -16.84 -21.46
N ALA A 119 37.13 -17.16 -22.61
CA ALA A 119 37.35 -18.54 -23.03
C ALA A 119 38.51 -19.23 -22.29
N THR A 120 39.42 -18.49 -21.66
CA THR A 120 40.56 -19.08 -20.94
C THR A 120 40.88 -18.27 -19.70
N TRP A 121 40.46 -18.79 -18.55
CA TRP A 121 40.75 -18.19 -17.25
C TRP A 121 42.12 -18.63 -16.73
N GLY A 122 42.79 -17.74 -16.01
CA GLY A 122 44.07 -18.03 -15.38
C GLY A 122 43.99 -19.24 -14.42
N PRO A 123 45.07 -20.03 -14.26
CA PRO A 123 45.05 -21.37 -13.66
C PRO A 123 44.87 -21.44 -12.14
N ILE A 124 44.33 -20.40 -11.48
CA ILE A 124 44.35 -20.31 -10.02
C ILE A 124 42.93 -20.47 -9.49
N ALA A 125 42.62 -21.69 -9.06
CA ALA A 125 41.44 -21.97 -8.26
C ALA A 125 41.44 -21.05 -7.03
N GLY A 126 40.41 -20.20 -6.94
CA GLY A 126 40.25 -19.22 -5.87
C GLY A 126 40.80 -17.82 -6.17
N GLY A 127 41.48 -17.55 -7.29
CA GLY A 127 42.02 -16.21 -7.60
C GLY A 127 43.32 -15.85 -6.84
N LYS A 128 43.90 -14.68 -7.14
CA LYS A 128 45.08 -14.13 -6.45
C LYS A 128 44.66 -13.04 -5.45
N PRO A 129 45.26 -12.99 -4.26
CA PRO A 129 44.98 -11.92 -3.32
C PRO A 129 45.50 -10.58 -3.87
N VAL A 130 44.65 -9.55 -3.77
CA VAL A 130 44.95 -8.14 -4.00
C VAL A 130 45.28 -7.44 -2.68
N SER A 131 44.54 -7.79 -1.64
CA SER A 131 44.66 -7.25 -0.28
C SER A 131 45.83 -7.88 0.50
N THR A 132 46.05 -7.38 1.72
CA THR A 132 47.11 -7.84 2.60
C THR A 132 46.74 -9.17 3.25
N VAL A 133 47.27 -10.28 2.74
CA VAL A 133 47.13 -11.58 3.41
C VAL A 133 47.98 -11.59 4.69
N SER A 134 47.33 -11.58 5.86
CA SER A 134 48.00 -11.46 7.16
C SER A 134 47.47 -12.44 8.21
N PRO A 135 48.34 -13.02 9.05
CA PRO A 135 47.92 -13.89 10.16
C PRO A 135 47.17 -13.15 11.29
N THR A 136 47.13 -11.81 11.28
CA THR A 136 46.40 -11.00 12.26
C THR A 136 45.01 -10.55 11.79
N CYS A 137 44.55 -11.02 10.63
CA CYS A 137 43.30 -10.62 9.96
C CYS A 137 43.16 -9.12 9.68
N TYR A 138 43.67 -8.70 8.52
CA TYR A 138 43.31 -7.43 7.91
C TYR A 138 42.09 -7.69 7.04
N ASN A 139 40.89 -7.31 7.48
CA ASN A 139 39.66 -7.66 6.78
C ASN A 139 39.49 -6.73 5.56
N GLY A 140 39.71 -7.24 4.36
CA GLY A 140 39.48 -6.50 3.11
C GLY A 140 38.04 -6.64 2.63
N GLY A 141 37.37 -5.59 2.15
CA GLY A 141 35.99 -5.71 1.65
C GLY A 141 35.55 -4.71 0.57
N TYR A 142 34.32 -4.91 0.09
CA TYR A 142 33.58 -4.14 -0.92
C TYR A 142 34.46 -3.66 -2.07
N THR A 143 34.95 -4.64 -2.83
CA THR A 143 35.87 -4.35 -3.93
C THR A 143 35.15 -3.86 -5.18
N THR A 144 35.78 -2.91 -5.86
CA THR A 144 35.43 -2.51 -7.22
C THR A 144 36.65 -2.53 -8.14
N ILE A 145 36.43 -2.65 -9.44
CA ILE A 145 37.49 -2.77 -10.45
C ILE A 145 37.24 -1.90 -11.67
N ASP A 146 38.32 -1.33 -12.19
CA ASP A 146 38.39 -0.80 -13.55
C ASP A 146 39.72 -1.18 -14.21
N VAL A 147 39.92 -0.78 -15.46
CA VAL A 147 41.11 -1.11 -16.24
C VAL A 147 41.71 0.14 -16.89
N THR A 148 43.04 0.22 -16.87
CA THR A 148 43.77 1.27 -17.59
C THR A 148 43.74 1.04 -19.10
N THR A 149 44.07 2.08 -19.87
CA THR A 149 44.20 1.98 -21.35
C THR A 149 45.23 0.95 -21.83
N ASP A 150 46.23 0.59 -21.01
CA ASP A 150 47.20 -0.46 -21.32
C ASP A 150 46.76 -1.86 -20.84
N GLY A 151 45.64 -1.99 -20.14
CA GLY A 151 45.08 -3.27 -19.70
C GLY A 151 45.47 -3.71 -18.28
N LYS A 152 45.98 -2.80 -17.43
CA LYS A 152 46.25 -3.10 -16.02
C LYS A 152 44.95 -2.99 -15.22
N ALA A 153 44.70 -3.96 -14.36
CA ALA A 153 43.60 -3.88 -13.41
C ALA A 153 43.88 -2.82 -12.33
N LEU A 154 42.85 -2.05 -12.00
CA LEU A 154 42.79 -1.14 -10.87
C LEU A 154 41.70 -1.62 -9.95
N VAL A 155 42.07 -2.14 -8.78
CA VAL A 155 41.14 -2.72 -7.82
C VAL A 155 41.07 -1.81 -6.61
N ALA A 156 39.91 -1.22 -6.36
CA ALA A 156 39.63 -0.51 -5.11
C ALA A 156 38.95 -1.42 -4.10
N PHE A 157 39.25 -1.21 -2.82
CA PHE A 157 38.71 -1.97 -1.70
C PHE A 157 39.01 -1.23 -0.39
N HIS A 158 38.29 -1.54 0.68
CA HIS A 158 38.70 -1.08 2.03
C HIS A 158 39.41 -2.21 2.78
N GLU A 159 40.32 -1.88 3.69
CA GLU A 159 41.02 -2.88 4.52
C GLU A 159 41.50 -2.27 5.85
N GLY A 160 41.46 -3.05 6.94
CA GLY A 160 41.94 -2.63 8.26
C GLY A 160 41.90 -3.76 9.30
N THR A 161 42.55 -3.54 10.44
CA THR A 161 42.45 -4.41 11.65
C THR A 161 41.61 -3.77 12.75
N VAL A 162 41.65 -2.44 12.85
CA VAL A 162 40.92 -1.61 13.82
C VAL A 162 40.49 -0.32 13.13
N ASP A 163 41.42 0.30 12.38
CA ASP A 163 41.17 1.47 11.54
C ASP A 163 41.15 1.06 10.06
N TYR A 164 40.00 1.14 9.42
CA TYR A 164 39.83 0.83 7.99
C TYR A 164 40.06 2.06 7.10
N ASN A 165 40.64 1.83 5.93
CA ASN A 165 40.72 2.85 4.89
C ASN A 165 40.48 2.29 3.50
N SER A 166 39.98 3.15 2.62
CA SER A 166 39.90 2.89 1.18
C SER A 166 41.30 2.79 0.57
N LYS A 167 41.49 1.84 -0.35
CA LYS A 167 42.75 1.58 -1.05
C LYS A 167 42.50 1.40 -2.53
N VAL A 168 43.52 1.70 -3.33
CA VAL A 168 43.56 1.38 -4.77
C VAL A 168 44.81 0.56 -5.05
N GLY A 169 44.62 -0.66 -5.55
CA GLY A 169 45.65 -1.56 -6.02
C GLY A 169 45.81 -1.49 -7.54
N GLU A 170 47.03 -1.23 -8.00
CA GLU A 170 47.41 -1.25 -9.42
C GLU A 170 48.17 -2.55 -9.75
N ASP A 171 47.74 -3.26 -10.81
CA ASP A 171 48.49 -4.41 -11.33
C ASP A 171 49.83 -3.97 -11.92
N ALA A 172 50.90 -4.71 -11.62
CA ALA A 172 52.25 -4.38 -12.06
C ALA A 172 52.41 -4.43 -13.59
N SER A 173 51.64 -5.28 -14.28
CA SER A 173 51.59 -5.30 -15.75
C SER A 173 50.32 -6.00 -16.28
N PRO A 174 49.81 -5.65 -17.48
CA PRO A 174 48.65 -6.30 -18.10
C PRO A 174 48.88 -7.76 -18.55
N PRO A 175 47.99 -8.70 -18.20
CA PRO A 175 47.48 -8.97 -16.86
C PRO A 175 48.42 -9.92 -16.10
N LEU A 176 48.98 -9.48 -14.97
CA LEU A 176 49.93 -10.25 -14.16
C LEU A 176 49.29 -10.68 -12.84
N GLY A 177 48.33 -9.91 -12.34
CA GLY A 177 47.70 -10.11 -11.03
C GLY A 177 48.72 -9.99 -9.91
N LEU A 178 49.64 -9.02 -10.00
CA LEU A 178 50.58 -8.66 -8.95
C LEU A 178 50.35 -7.20 -8.59
N PHE A 179 49.71 -6.97 -7.46
CA PHE A 179 49.24 -5.65 -7.09
C PHE A 179 50.20 -4.91 -6.17
N THR A 180 50.31 -3.61 -6.40
CA THR A 180 50.82 -2.65 -5.43
C THR A 180 49.73 -1.64 -5.14
N TRP A 181 49.49 -1.37 -3.87
CA TRP A 181 48.38 -0.51 -3.46
C TRP A 181 48.85 0.73 -2.71
N ALA A 182 48.01 1.76 -2.73
CA ALA A 182 48.10 2.94 -1.90
C ALA A 182 46.83 3.08 -1.07
N ALA A 183 46.96 3.58 0.15
CA ALA A 183 45.84 3.90 1.01
C ALA A 183 45.41 5.35 0.81
N ALA A 184 44.10 5.58 0.73
CA ALA A 184 43.52 6.90 0.79
C ALA A 184 43.72 7.47 2.20
N PRO A 185 43.91 8.79 2.32
CA PRO A 185 44.01 9.43 3.61
C PRO A 185 42.66 9.44 4.35
N ASN A 186 42.73 9.33 5.69
CA ASN A 186 41.57 9.46 6.57
C ASN A 186 41.28 10.94 6.83
N GLY A 187 40.04 11.39 6.61
CA GLY A 187 39.58 12.75 6.90
C GLY A 187 39.50 13.69 5.69
N PRO A 188 38.39 14.46 5.53
CA PRO A 188 38.32 15.60 4.63
C PRO A 188 38.83 16.85 5.32
N ASN A 189 39.83 17.53 4.75
CA ASN A 189 40.22 18.86 5.23
C ASN A 189 40.87 19.69 4.11
N CYS A 190 40.09 20.04 3.10
CA CYS A 190 40.37 21.26 2.35
C CYS A 190 39.66 22.38 3.11
N GLN A 191 40.41 23.40 3.55
CA GLN A 191 39.87 24.57 4.27
C GLN A 191 38.69 25.17 3.50
N GLY A 192 37.47 24.80 3.88
CA GLY A 192 36.28 25.14 3.11
C GLY A 192 35.04 24.28 3.33
N ILE A 193 34.99 23.42 4.38
CA ILE A 193 33.75 22.71 4.75
C ILE A 193 32.65 23.75 5.00
N VAL A 194 31.64 23.80 4.12
CA VAL A 194 30.57 24.81 4.17
C VAL A 194 29.41 24.36 5.08
N SER A 195 29.33 23.06 5.43
CA SER A 195 28.54 22.48 6.54
C SER A 195 28.90 21.00 6.78
N GLY A 196 28.70 20.51 8.03
CA GLY A 196 28.95 19.11 8.47
C GLY A 196 29.95 19.03 9.64
N THR A 197 29.82 18.04 10.53
CA THR A 197 30.81 17.74 11.60
C THR A 197 31.78 16.69 11.10
N VAL A 198 33.06 17.06 10.93
CA VAL A 198 34.14 16.11 10.66
C VAL A 198 34.85 15.84 11.98
N GLU A 199 34.74 14.63 12.53
CA GLU A 199 35.54 14.22 13.68
C GLU A 199 36.88 13.61 13.20
N ASP A 200 37.97 13.93 13.91
CA ASP A 200 39.27 13.29 13.65
C ASP A 200 39.18 11.79 13.94
N GLY A 201 39.69 10.95 13.03
CA GLY A 201 39.73 9.49 13.20
C GLY A 201 38.57 8.72 12.55
N ILE A 202 37.74 9.38 11.73
CA ILE A 202 36.67 8.74 10.97
C ILE A 202 37.22 7.91 9.79
N GLU A 203 36.67 6.71 9.60
CA GLU A 203 37.01 5.80 8.51
C GLU A 203 36.15 6.09 7.27
N TYR A 204 36.80 6.17 6.10
CA TYR A 204 36.11 6.25 4.81
C TYR A 204 36.37 4.97 4.02
N ILE A 205 35.31 4.19 3.83
CA ILE A 205 35.33 2.81 3.31
C ILE A 205 34.36 2.69 2.13
N TRP A 206 34.19 1.46 1.61
CA TRP A 206 33.35 1.18 0.43
C TRP A 206 33.74 1.95 -0.83
N PRO A 207 35.02 1.90 -1.25
CA PRO A 207 35.46 2.69 -2.39
C PRO A 207 34.93 2.16 -3.72
N ILE A 208 34.46 3.08 -4.56
CA ILE A 208 34.17 2.84 -5.98
C ILE A 208 35.20 3.57 -6.82
N VAL A 209 35.85 2.84 -7.72
CA VAL A 209 36.87 3.37 -8.62
C VAL A 209 36.38 3.45 -10.07
N GLU A 210 36.79 4.51 -10.76
CA GLU A 210 36.69 4.64 -12.20
C GLU A 210 37.97 5.26 -12.76
N TYR A 211 38.51 4.68 -13.81
CA TYR A 211 39.68 5.15 -14.53
C TYR A 211 39.31 6.21 -15.57
N ASP A 212 40.15 7.24 -15.66
CA ASP A 212 40.08 8.29 -16.67
C ASP A 212 41.49 8.64 -17.17
N LEU A 213 41.57 9.07 -18.42
CA LEU A 213 42.78 9.62 -19.02
C LEU A 213 42.55 11.12 -19.26
N VAL A 214 42.59 11.90 -18.18
CA VAL A 214 42.28 13.33 -18.17
C VAL A 214 43.16 14.09 -19.18
N GLY A 215 42.54 14.93 -20.00
CA GLY A 215 43.20 15.65 -21.09
C GLY A 215 43.87 14.73 -22.11
N GLY A 216 43.47 13.46 -22.17
CA GLY A 216 44.03 12.42 -23.04
C GLY A 216 45.44 11.97 -22.68
N THR A 217 46.01 12.39 -21.54
CA THR A 217 47.40 12.06 -21.17
C THR A 217 47.66 11.79 -19.70
N ASP A 218 46.82 12.25 -18.78
CA ASP A 218 47.03 12.12 -17.34
C ASP A 218 46.18 10.96 -16.78
N PRO A 219 46.79 9.80 -16.44
CA PRO A 219 46.04 8.64 -15.96
C PRO A 219 45.62 8.84 -14.50
N ILE A 220 44.32 8.99 -14.30
CA ILE A 220 43.69 9.21 -13.00
C ILE A 220 42.74 8.05 -12.70
N ALA A 221 42.71 7.62 -11.44
CA ALA A 221 41.60 6.86 -10.91
C ALA A 221 40.79 7.77 -9.99
N HIS A 222 39.54 8.00 -10.36
CA HIS A 222 38.55 8.68 -9.56
C HIS A 222 38.02 7.70 -8.52
N VAL A 223 38.02 8.09 -7.25
CA VAL A 223 37.55 7.23 -6.16
C VAL A 223 36.52 7.98 -5.34
N VAL A 224 35.38 7.36 -5.11
CA VAL A 224 34.39 7.83 -4.13
C VAL A 224 34.29 6.82 -3.00
N SER A 225 34.20 7.29 -1.75
CA SER A 225 34.06 6.47 -0.55
C SER A 225 33.00 7.07 0.36
N ASN A 226 32.42 6.22 1.20
CA ASN A 226 31.42 6.61 2.18
C ASN A 226 32.01 6.56 3.59
N GLU A 227 31.49 7.42 4.44
CA GLU A 227 31.79 7.45 5.87
C GLU A 227 31.28 6.19 6.56
N ASN A 228 32.14 5.54 7.36
CA ASN A 228 31.75 4.47 8.28
C ASN A 228 31.18 5.05 9.59
N ALA A 229 30.13 5.85 9.49
CA ALA A 229 29.45 6.42 10.66
C ALA A 229 28.33 5.48 11.12
N GLY A 230 28.24 5.22 12.43
CA GLY A 230 27.08 4.57 13.04
C GLY A 230 25.87 5.49 13.20
N LEU A 231 25.73 6.51 12.34
CA LEU A 231 24.77 7.62 12.41
C LEU A 231 23.69 7.50 11.32
N GLU A 232 22.68 8.37 11.38
CA GLU A 232 21.53 8.42 10.48
C GLU A 232 21.90 8.81 9.02
N THR A 233 23.07 9.45 8.81
CA THR A 233 23.63 9.83 7.49
C THR A 233 25.12 9.49 7.37
N SER A 234 25.59 9.23 6.14
CA SER A 234 26.99 8.94 5.76
C SER A 234 27.53 10.00 4.80
N SER A 235 28.67 10.62 5.14
CA SER A 235 29.35 11.55 4.22
C SER A 235 29.94 10.83 3.00
N ILE A 236 29.87 11.48 1.84
CA ILE A 236 30.45 11.04 0.58
C ILE A 236 31.74 11.83 0.34
N ILE A 237 32.86 11.13 0.21
CA ILE A 237 34.18 11.72 -0.03
C ILE A 237 34.73 11.29 -1.38
N TYR A 238 35.31 12.25 -2.08
CA TYR A 238 35.96 12.06 -3.37
C TYR A 238 37.48 12.24 -3.30
N TYR A 239 38.18 11.36 -4.00
CA TYR A 239 39.63 11.36 -4.19
C TYR A 239 40.00 11.24 -5.67
N ARG A 240 41.14 11.86 -6.03
CA ARG A 240 41.86 11.56 -7.27
C ARG A 240 43.11 10.80 -6.93
N TYR A 241 43.29 9.62 -7.52
CA TYR A 241 44.50 8.83 -7.43
C TYR A 241 45.30 8.96 -8.73
N HIS A 242 46.53 9.45 -8.63
CA HIS A 242 47.43 9.61 -9.77
C HIS A 242 48.25 8.34 -9.97
N LEU A 243 48.05 7.66 -11.10
CA LEU A 243 48.74 6.39 -11.36
C LEU A 243 50.24 6.60 -11.62
N GLY A 244 50.64 7.77 -12.12
CA GLY A 244 52.04 8.06 -12.49
C GLY A 244 53.01 8.09 -11.29
N ASN A 245 52.59 8.67 -10.16
CA ASN A 245 53.35 8.74 -8.91
C ASN A 245 52.77 7.84 -7.81
N ARG A 246 51.61 7.20 -8.04
CA ARG A 246 50.91 6.31 -7.10
C ARG A 246 50.49 6.99 -5.80
N GLU A 247 50.05 8.24 -5.93
CA GLU A 247 49.66 9.07 -4.79
C GLU A 247 48.22 9.57 -4.96
N PHE A 248 47.48 9.61 -3.86
CA PHE A 248 46.24 10.37 -3.79
C PHE A 248 46.54 11.86 -3.78
N ASN A 249 45.70 12.64 -4.46
CA ASN A 249 45.88 14.08 -4.59
C ASN A 249 45.88 14.81 -3.23
N SER A 250 46.74 15.82 -3.17
CA SER A 250 46.84 16.83 -2.13
C SER A 250 46.06 18.08 -2.58
N CYS A 251 45.20 18.62 -1.72
CA CYS A 251 44.59 19.92 -1.94
C CYS A 251 45.69 21.00 -1.86
N VAL A 252 45.87 21.76 -2.95
CA VAL A 252 46.75 22.94 -3.13
C VAL A 252 48.22 22.66 -3.53
N PRO A 253 48.71 23.21 -4.67
CA PRO A 253 50.14 23.28 -4.91
C PRO A 253 50.78 24.27 -3.93
N ASN A 254 51.51 23.74 -2.94
CA ASN A 254 52.43 24.41 -2.00
C ASN A 254 52.03 24.52 -0.51
N THR A 255 51.17 23.65 0.02
CA THR A 255 51.16 23.38 1.47
C THR A 255 50.97 21.88 1.69
N ASP A 256 51.80 21.28 2.53
CA ASP A 256 51.71 19.86 2.91
C ASP A 256 50.31 19.55 3.49
N ASP A 257 49.38 18.99 2.68
CA ASP A 257 48.19 18.33 3.22
C ASP A 257 47.51 17.35 2.25
N THR A 258 47.25 16.13 2.73
CA THR A 258 46.93 14.89 2.01
C THR A 258 45.48 14.45 2.30
N LEU A 259 44.45 15.07 1.74
CA LEU A 259 43.08 14.96 2.28
C LEU A 259 41.99 14.79 1.19
N GLY A 260 40.88 14.12 1.54
CA GLY A 260 39.72 13.89 0.66
C GLY A 260 38.78 15.10 0.54
N ASN A 261 37.93 15.13 -0.49
CA ASN A 261 36.98 16.22 -0.75
C ASN A 261 35.56 15.80 -0.41
N TYR A 262 34.89 16.56 0.47
CA TYR A 262 33.49 16.34 0.78
C TYR A 262 32.60 16.69 -0.41
N ILE A 263 31.73 15.76 -0.80
CA ILE A 263 30.78 15.93 -1.92
C ILE A 263 29.41 16.30 -1.38
N ASP A 264 28.87 15.45 -0.51
CA ASP A 264 27.54 15.56 0.09
C ASP A 264 27.40 14.52 1.21
N GLU A 265 26.21 14.40 1.78
CA GLU A 265 25.79 13.32 2.67
C GLU A 265 24.63 12.51 2.07
N SER A 266 24.52 11.24 2.47
CA SER A 266 23.45 10.32 2.06
C SER A 266 23.04 9.42 3.21
N ASP A 267 21.74 9.11 3.31
CA ASP A 267 21.18 8.14 4.27
C ASP A 267 21.45 6.68 3.86
N VAL A 268 21.99 6.45 2.65
CA VAL A 268 22.28 5.11 2.11
C VAL A 268 23.63 5.10 1.41
N THR A 269 24.33 3.98 1.50
CA THR A 269 25.69 3.76 0.96
C THR A 269 25.71 3.55 -0.54
N SER A 270 25.13 4.48 -1.30
CA SER A 270 24.76 4.29 -2.71
C SER A 270 25.63 5.04 -3.72
N ALA A 271 26.63 5.80 -3.27
CA ALA A 271 27.42 6.66 -4.14
C ALA A 271 28.23 5.84 -5.17
N VAL A 272 28.04 6.12 -6.46
CA VAL A 272 28.86 5.59 -7.56
C VAL A 272 29.53 6.72 -8.33
N ILE A 273 30.70 6.46 -8.91
CA ILE A 273 31.44 7.41 -9.74
C ILE A 273 31.65 6.86 -11.15
N ARG A 274 31.45 7.67 -12.19
CA ARG A 274 31.60 7.29 -13.60
C ARG A 274 32.27 8.40 -14.40
N SER A 275 33.14 8.04 -15.34
CA SER A 275 33.83 8.93 -16.26
C SER A 275 33.38 8.66 -17.70
N ASP A 276 33.34 9.71 -18.50
CA ASP A 276 33.05 9.62 -19.93
C ASP A 276 34.34 9.23 -20.68
N PRO A 277 34.38 8.12 -21.43
CA PRO A 277 35.56 7.74 -22.19
C PRO A 277 35.90 8.72 -23.33
N GLY A 278 34.96 9.58 -23.73
CA GLY A 278 35.13 10.55 -24.82
C GLY A 278 35.50 11.97 -24.37
N SER A 279 35.46 12.29 -23.08
CA SER A 279 35.72 13.64 -22.56
C SER A 279 36.20 13.65 -21.11
N ASP A 280 36.55 14.81 -20.56
CA ASP A 280 36.97 14.92 -19.15
C ASP A 280 35.78 14.99 -18.17
N LYS A 281 34.61 14.46 -18.57
CA LYS A 281 33.41 14.46 -17.73
C LYS A 281 33.45 13.31 -16.72
N VAL A 282 33.13 13.63 -15.48
CA VAL A 282 33.03 12.68 -14.37
C VAL A 282 31.80 13.02 -13.56
N ALA A 283 30.97 12.03 -13.22
CA ALA A 283 29.77 12.20 -12.41
C ALA A 283 29.83 11.32 -11.17
N ILE A 284 29.35 11.87 -10.05
CA ILE A 284 29.06 11.14 -8.81
C ILE A 284 27.54 11.10 -8.67
N VAL A 285 26.97 9.90 -8.56
CA VAL A 285 25.53 9.65 -8.48
C VAL A 285 25.21 8.95 -7.16
N TYR A 286 24.19 9.40 -6.43
CA TYR A 286 23.87 8.91 -5.09
C TYR A 286 22.40 9.17 -4.72
N HIS A 287 21.89 8.42 -3.75
CA HIS A 287 20.61 8.68 -3.11
C HIS A 287 20.72 9.84 -2.12
N LYS A 288 19.68 10.67 -1.99
CA LYS A 288 19.58 11.62 -0.88
C LYS A 288 18.14 11.84 -0.47
N TYR A 289 17.90 11.90 0.83
CA TYR A 289 16.60 12.32 1.36
C TYR A 289 16.43 13.85 1.30
N PHE A 290 15.26 14.33 0.87
CA PHE A 290 14.95 15.77 0.80
C PHE A 290 13.75 16.11 1.69
N TYR A 291 13.96 17.00 2.68
CA TYR A 291 12.90 17.52 3.56
C TYR A 291 12.35 18.84 2.99
N PRO A 292 11.09 18.91 2.49
CA PRO A 292 10.49 20.18 2.11
C PRO A 292 10.12 21.01 3.36
N PRO A 293 10.62 22.24 3.51
CA PRO A 293 10.22 23.10 4.63
C PRO A 293 8.73 23.47 4.52
N GLY A 294 7.94 23.12 5.54
CA GLY A 294 6.54 23.53 5.65
C GLY A 294 5.51 22.60 4.99
N HIS A 295 5.88 21.37 4.65
CA HIS A 295 4.88 20.35 4.31
C HIS A 295 4.15 19.93 5.60
N PRO A 296 2.80 19.91 5.63
CA PRO A 296 2.08 19.44 6.80
C PRO A 296 2.40 17.96 7.02
N ASN A 297 2.92 17.66 8.21
CA ASN A 297 3.22 16.31 8.70
C ASN A 297 2.09 15.34 8.30
N ASN A 298 2.37 14.45 7.35
CA ASN A 298 1.58 13.24 7.17
C ASN A 298 2.29 12.12 7.94
N ASP A 299 1.53 11.23 8.56
CA ASP A 299 1.98 10.19 9.51
C ASP A 299 3.00 9.17 8.96
N CYS A 300 3.49 9.38 7.74
CA CYS A 300 4.55 8.61 7.11
C CYS A 300 5.97 9.00 7.59
N GLU A 301 6.20 10.23 8.07
CA GLU A 301 7.56 10.77 8.27
C GLU A 301 8.46 9.99 9.25
N ALA A 302 7.91 9.25 10.22
CA ALA A 302 8.71 8.52 11.21
C ALA A 302 9.35 7.21 10.69
N VAL A 303 8.96 6.76 9.48
CA VAL A 303 9.44 5.52 8.85
C VAL A 303 10.43 5.79 7.69
N LEU A 304 10.60 7.06 7.28
CA LEU A 304 11.09 7.41 5.93
C LEU A 304 12.46 8.14 5.85
N SER A 305 13.27 8.17 6.90
CA SER A 305 14.71 8.47 6.78
C SER A 305 15.51 7.17 6.71
N SER A 306 15.38 6.44 5.60
CA SER A 306 16.02 5.12 5.44
C SER A 306 16.14 4.70 3.96
N GLN A 307 16.64 3.48 3.72
CA GLN A 307 16.83 2.84 2.41
C GLN A 307 15.58 2.79 1.51
N TRP A 308 14.39 3.04 2.06
CA TRP A 308 13.11 2.94 1.38
C TRP A 308 12.70 4.21 0.64
N THR A 309 13.28 5.35 0.99
CA THR A 309 12.81 6.66 0.51
C THR A 309 13.95 7.61 0.24
N SER A 310 14.22 7.85 -1.04
CA SER A 310 15.22 8.83 -1.47
C SER A 310 14.90 9.40 -2.85
N ASP A 311 15.50 10.55 -3.14
CA ASP A 311 15.70 11.05 -4.49
C ASP A 311 17.01 10.49 -5.08
N ILE A 312 17.10 10.46 -6.41
CA ILE A 312 18.36 10.22 -7.13
C ILE A 312 18.99 11.56 -7.49
N LEU A 313 20.26 11.76 -7.11
CA LEU A 313 20.98 12.99 -7.39
C LEU A 313 22.31 12.68 -8.08
N TYR A 314 22.80 13.66 -8.84
CA TYR A 314 24.18 13.63 -9.30
C TYR A 314 24.85 15.00 -9.27
N GLN A 315 26.18 14.98 -9.15
CA GLN A 315 27.05 16.12 -9.44
C GLN A 315 27.97 15.75 -10.61
N GLU A 316 28.08 16.64 -11.60
CA GLU A 316 28.96 16.45 -12.75
C GLU A 316 30.11 17.46 -12.74
N SER A 317 31.32 16.96 -12.97
CA SER A 317 32.51 17.73 -13.26
C SER A 317 32.86 17.57 -14.74
N THR A 318 33.19 18.67 -15.40
CA THR A 318 33.56 18.68 -16.84
C THR A 318 35.07 18.85 -17.06
N ASN A 319 35.87 18.70 -16.00
CA ASN A 319 37.29 19.04 -15.97
C ASN A 319 38.13 18.01 -15.20
N GLY A 320 37.86 16.72 -15.39
CA GLY A 320 38.60 15.62 -14.78
C GLY A 320 38.45 15.61 -13.26
N GLY A 321 37.25 15.91 -12.78
CA GLY A 321 36.89 15.91 -11.37
C GLY A 321 37.47 17.07 -10.54
N LEU A 322 37.99 18.14 -11.15
CA LEU A 322 38.46 19.32 -10.41
C LEU A 322 37.31 20.12 -9.80
N SER A 323 36.15 20.15 -10.45
CA SER A 323 34.96 20.84 -9.94
C SER A 323 34.41 20.27 -8.64
N PHE A 324 34.73 19.01 -8.32
CA PHE A 324 34.43 18.41 -7.02
C PHE A 324 35.36 18.92 -5.91
N ILE A 325 36.57 19.35 -6.27
CA ILE A 325 37.60 19.81 -5.32
C ILE A 325 37.39 21.29 -4.97
N ASP A 326 37.05 22.11 -5.96
CA ASP A 326 36.80 23.54 -5.75
C ASP A 326 35.34 23.89 -5.40
N GLY A 327 34.46 22.87 -5.33
CA GLY A 327 33.06 23.01 -4.97
C GLY A 327 32.19 23.68 -6.04
N THR A 328 32.62 23.67 -7.31
CA THR A 328 31.88 24.28 -8.43
C THR A 328 30.95 23.31 -9.17
N ALA A 329 31.01 22.01 -8.88
CA ALA A 329 30.08 21.03 -9.44
C ALA A 329 28.65 21.30 -8.93
N ALA A 330 27.69 21.45 -9.85
CA ALA A 330 26.30 21.71 -9.50
C ALA A 330 25.57 20.41 -9.14
N LEU A 331 24.73 20.47 -8.11
CA LEU A 331 23.85 19.38 -7.73
C LEU A 331 22.61 19.37 -8.64
N VAL A 332 22.30 18.21 -9.20
CA VAL A 332 21.11 17.95 -10.00
C VAL A 332 20.27 16.89 -9.32
N ASN A 333 18.99 17.20 -9.05
CA ASN A 333 18.01 16.23 -8.59
C ASN A 333 17.33 15.60 -9.82
N VAL A 334 17.52 14.30 -10.02
CA VAL A 334 17.01 13.54 -11.17
C VAL A 334 15.52 13.30 -11.03
N THR A 335 15.09 12.93 -9.82
CA THR A 335 13.72 12.52 -9.53
C THR A 335 12.85 13.68 -9.07
N ASP A 336 13.42 14.64 -8.36
CA ASP A 336 12.83 15.92 -7.93
C ASP A 336 11.39 15.83 -7.43
N TYR A 337 11.11 14.85 -6.56
CA TYR A 337 9.75 14.56 -6.11
C TYR A 337 9.12 15.69 -5.27
N THR A 338 9.84 16.77 -4.97
CA THR A 338 9.41 17.85 -4.04
C THR A 338 9.18 19.21 -4.70
N ASN A 339 9.65 19.43 -5.94
CA ASN A 339 9.69 20.77 -6.53
C ASN A 339 8.75 20.90 -7.74
N GLY A 340 7.49 21.25 -7.47
CA GLY A 340 6.57 21.77 -8.50
C GLY A 340 5.46 20.83 -8.99
N GLN A 341 5.29 19.64 -8.41
CA GLN A 341 4.06 18.86 -8.60
C GLN A 341 3.14 19.03 -7.40
N THR A 342 1.92 19.53 -7.66
CA THR A 342 0.80 19.31 -6.75
C THR A 342 0.51 17.83 -6.79
N ILE A 343 1.09 17.06 -5.89
CA ILE A 343 0.84 15.62 -5.78
C ILE A 343 -0.65 15.48 -5.38
N PRO A 344 -1.53 14.93 -6.24
CA PRO A 344 -2.88 14.61 -5.83
C PRO A 344 -2.80 13.62 -4.67
N ALA A 345 -3.65 13.73 -3.67
CA ALA A 345 -3.65 12.86 -2.48
C ALA A 345 -3.78 11.35 -2.77
N THR A 346 -3.96 10.97 -4.05
CA THR A 346 -4.13 9.59 -4.55
C THR A 346 -2.89 9.00 -5.24
N GLN A 347 -1.74 9.67 -5.27
CA GLN A 347 -0.49 9.13 -5.83
C GLN A 347 0.68 9.42 -4.89
N ILE A 348 1.17 8.43 -4.11
CA ILE A 348 2.53 8.56 -3.57
C ILE A 348 3.51 8.40 -4.74
N PRO A 349 4.46 9.32 -4.93
CA PRO A 349 5.48 9.16 -5.96
C PRO A 349 6.36 7.96 -5.62
N TYR A 350 6.58 7.07 -6.59
CA TYR A 350 7.58 5.98 -6.51
C TYR A 350 8.91 6.53 -5.98
N LYS A 351 9.31 6.21 -4.75
CA LYS A 351 10.57 6.72 -4.17
C LYS A 351 11.72 5.77 -4.48
N ALA A 352 12.93 6.29 -4.69
CA ALA A 352 14.07 5.43 -5.00
C ALA A 352 14.48 4.61 -3.78
N TYR A 353 14.75 3.32 -4.01
CA TYR A 353 15.23 2.38 -3.01
C TYR A 353 16.73 2.12 -3.18
N ALA A 354 17.42 1.95 -2.06
CA ALA A 354 18.82 1.63 -1.83
C ALA A 354 19.81 1.43 -3.01
N ASP A 355 19.48 0.63 -4.03
CA ASP A 355 20.37 0.20 -5.11
C ASP A 355 20.32 1.17 -6.32
N LEU A 356 21.50 1.61 -6.80
CA LEU A 356 21.62 2.29 -8.09
C LEU A 356 22.88 1.90 -8.87
N SER A 357 22.82 2.10 -10.19
CA SER A 357 23.96 1.99 -11.10
C SER A 357 23.95 3.12 -12.12
N ALA A 358 25.13 3.47 -12.64
CA ALA A 358 25.28 4.50 -13.66
C ALA A 358 26.35 4.14 -14.68
N LEU A 359 26.32 4.80 -15.84
CA LEU A 359 27.29 4.65 -16.93
C LEU A 359 27.27 5.90 -17.81
N TYR A 360 28.44 6.37 -18.26
CA TYR A 360 28.47 7.23 -19.45
C TYR A 360 28.40 6.36 -20.69
N GLY A 361 27.44 6.58 -21.58
CA GLY A 361 27.44 5.91 -22.87
C GLY A 361 28.60 6.39 -23.74
N THR A 362 28.98 5.60 -24.74
CA THR A 362 29.90 6.07 -25.80
C THR A 362 29.30 7.19 -26.65
N ASP A 363 28.00 7.46 -26.49
CA ASP A 363 27.29 8.65 -26.98
C ASP A 363 27.60 9.94 -26.19
N GLY A 364 28.31 9.81 -25.06
CA GLY A 364 28.71 10.90 -24.19
C GLY A 364 27.62 11.37 -23.22
N PHE A 365 26.52 10.64 -23.05
CA PHE A 365 25.46 10.98 -22.09
C PHE A 365 25.56 10.12 -20.83
N LEU A 366 25.12 10.68 -19.70
CA LEU A 366 25.07 9.97 -18.42
C LEU A 366 23.75 9.19 -18.36
N HIS A 367 23.84 7.90 -18.08
CA HIS A 367 22.70 7.02 -17.86
C HIS A 367 22.70 6.53 -16.41
N ILE A 368 21.53 6.54 -15.77
CA ILE A 368 21.34 6.14 -14.38
C ILE A 368 20.19 5.14 -14.32
N VAL A 369 20.32 4.08 -13.54
CA VAL A 369 19.26 3.10 -13.29
C VAL A 369 19.09 2.89 -11.78
N TRP A 370 17.84 2.80 -11.33
CA TRP A 370 17.46 2.62 -9.92
C TRP A 370 16.11 1.91 -9.83
N ASN A 371 15.83 1.30 -8.67
CA ASN A 371 14.54 0.68 -8.39
C ASN A 371 13.70 1.54 -7.44
N THR A 372 12.39 1.31 -7.47
CA THR A 372 11.42 1.94 -6.56
C THR A 372 10.45 0.90 -6.02
N PRO A 373 10.12 0.91 -4.72
CA PRO A 373 9.05 0.08 -4.18
C PRO A 373 7.68 0.68 -4.54
N VAL A 374 6.65 -0.13 -4.48
CA VAL A 374 5.25 0.31 -4.57
C VAL A 374 4.73 0.61 -3.17
N TYR A 375 3.96 1.67 -2.99
CA TYR A 375 3.30 1.97 -1.70
C TYR A 375 1.80 1.72 -1.83
N ASP A 376 1.22 0.96 -0.91
CA ASP A 376 -0.23 0.79 -0.82
C ASP A 376 -0.83 1.89 0.06
N ILE A 377 -1.35 2.90 -0.62
CA ILE A 377 -2.03 4.04 0.02
C ILE A 377 -3.43 3.69 0.53
N THR A 378 -3.90 2.47 0.27
CA THR A 378 -5.26 2.04 0.59
C THR A 378 -5.35 1.22 1.87
N ASP A 379 -4.23 0.84 2.48
CA ASP A 379 -4.16 0.23 3.81
C ASP A 379 -4.26 1.32 4.91
N PRO A 380 -5.38 1.45 5.63
CA PRO A 380 -5.56 2.47 6.66
C PRO A 380 -4.71 2.21 7.91
N ALA A 381 -4.21 0.98 8.10
CA ALA A 381 -3.36 0.62 9.23
C ALA A 381 -1.90 1.03 9.00
N ASN A 382 -1.47 1.19 7.74
CA ASN A 382 -0.08 1.46 7.39
C ASN A 382 0.07 2.13 6.00
N PRO A 383 -0.51 3.33 5.77
CA PRO A 383 -0.59 3.99 4.44
C PRO A 383 0.77 4.40 3.82
N CYS A 384 1.86 4.06 4.52
CA CYS A 384 3.23 4.41 4.23
C CYS A 384 4.14 3.16 4.21
N SER A 385 3.58 1.96 4.32
CA SER A 385 4.35 0.72 4.28
C SER A 385 4.78 0.45 2.83
N PRO A 386 6.09 0.38 2.54
CA PRO A 386 6.55 -0.03 1.23
C PRO A 386 6.20 -1.50 1.00
N HIS A 387 5.72 -1.81 -0.20
CA HIS A 387 5.59 -3.17 -0.70
C HIS A 387 6.89 -3.58 -1.38
N TYR A 388 7.24 -4.85 -1.26
CA TYR A 388 8.43 -5.43 -1.88
C TYR A 388 8.32 -5.54 -3.41
N ALA A 389 7.14 -5.30 -3.98
CA ALA A 389 6.91 -5.16 -5.42
C ALA A 389 7.64 -3.92 -5.95
N THR A 390 8.29 -4.03 -7.11
CA THR A 390 9.23 -2.99 -7.57
C THR A 390 9.13 -2.67 -9.03
N LYS A 391 9.57 -1.47 -9.37
CA LYS A 391 9.82 -1.04 -10.75
C LYS A 391 11.27 -0.63 -10.90
N LEU A 392 11.83 -0.89 -12.08
CA LEU A 392 13.18 -0.50 -12.45
C LEU A 392 13.12 0.64 -13.47
N TRP A 393 13.84 1.71 -13.22
CA TRP A 393 13.81 2.93 -14.02
C TRP A 393 15.16 3.21 -14.65
N HIS A 394 15.13 3.93 -15.76
CA HIS A 394 16.29 4.47 -16.44
C HIS A 394 16.13 5.98 -16.61
N TRP A 395 17.22 6.70 -16.43
CA TRP A 395 17.33 8.11 -16.77
C TRP A 395 18.51 8.37 -17.70
N SER A 396 18.38 9.33 -18.60
CA SER A 396 19.48 9.81 -19.44
C SER A 396 19.58 11.33 -19.50
N SER A 397 20.81 11.86 -19.40
CA SER A 397 21.09 13.28 -19.61
C SER A 397 20.91 13.74 -21.06
N GLN A 398 20.67 12.82 -22.00
CA GLN A 398 20.39 13.11 -23.40
C GLN A 398 19.08 13.89 -23.60
N TYR A 399 18.08 13.66 -22.74
CA TYR A 399 16.70 14.10 -22.96
C TYR A 399 16.28 15.22 -21.98
N ALA A 400 15.22 15.94 -22.35
CA ALA A 400 14.67 17.01 -21.51
C ALA A 400 13.96 16.43 -20.26
N PRO A 401 13.80 17.21 -19.16
CA PRO A 401 13.15 16.75 -17.92
C PRO A 401 11.79 16.09 -18.05
N ALA A 402 10.99 16.46 -19.06
CA ALA A 402 9.68 15.84 -19.30
C ALA A 402 9.76 14.46 -19.98
N THR A 403 10.96 14.06 -20.45
CA THR A 403 11.16 12.89 -21.29
C THR A 403 12.50 12.20 -21.02
N ASN A 404 13.02 12.24 -19.81
CA ASN A 404 14.32 11.69 -19.50
C ASN A 404 14.27 10.51 -18.54
N ILE A 405 13.08 10.05 -18.12
CA ILE A 405 12.88 8.85 -17.31
C ILE A 405 12.03 7.85 -18.07
N ALA A 406 12.51 6.61 -18.20
CA ALA A 406 11.82 5.50 -18.84
C ALA A 406 11.73 4.29 -17.89
N LEU A 407 10.68 3.48 -18.04
CA LEU A 407 10.56 2.20 -17.33
C LEU A 407 11.43 1.15 -18.05
N VAL A 408 12.30 0.48 -17.29
CA VAL A 408 13.15 -0.63 -17.77
C VAL A 408 12.41 -1.95 -17.62
N PHE A 409 11.84 -2.17 -16.44
CA PHE A 409 11.16 -3.41 -16.08
C PHE A 409 10.06 -3.14 -15.04
N ASP A 410 8.89 -3.75 -15.24
CA ASP A 410 7.79 -3.75 -14.26
C ASP A 410 7.78 -5.09 -13.51
N GLY A 411 8.16 -5.05 -12.23
CA GLY A 411 8.19 -6.22 -11.35
C GLY A 411 6.95 -6.32 -10.45
N THR A 412 5.81 -5.70 -10.81
CA THR A 412 4.61 -5.66 -9.95
C THR A 412 3.63 -6.84 -10.13
N GLU A 413 3.82 -7.72 -11.11
CA GLU A 413 2.93 -8.84 -11.42
C GLU A 413 3.63 -10.22 -11.36
N PRO A 414 2.96 -11.31 -10.90
CA PRO A 414 1.63 -11.32 -10.29
C PRO A 414 1.65 -11.27 -8.74
N ARG A 415 0.93 -10.25 -8.24
CA ARG A 415 0.33 -9.94 -6.92
C ARG A 415 0.33 -10.88 -5.69
N TYR A 416 1.22 -11.85 -5.52
CA TYR A 416 1.31 -12.63 -4.26
C TYR A 416 2.64 -12.43 -3.55
N TRP A 417 2.72 -11.35 -2.78
CA TRP A 417 3.91 -10.91 -2.04
C TRP A 417 3.88 -11.30 -0.56
N LEU A 418 3.28 -12.44 -0.23
CA LEU A 418 3.34 -13.00 1.12
C LEU A 418 4.26 -14.21 1.06
N ALA A 419 5.54 -13.98 1.25
CA ALA A 419 6.42 -15.08 1.55
C ALA A 419 5.94 -15.79 2.84
N PRO A 420 6.16 -17.10 2.99
CA PRO A 420 5.72 -17.86 4.15
C PRO A 420 6.20 -17.30 5.50
N SER A 421 7.31 -16.54 5.51
CA SER A 421 7.92 -15.91 6.69
C SER A 421 7.49 -14.45 6.96
N GLY A 422 6.70 -13.83 6.10
CA GLY A 422 6.34 -12.40 6.18
C GLY A 422 7.29 -11.49 5.39
N ASN A 423 7.40 -10.22 5.81
CA ASN A 423 8.03 -9.15 5.03
C ASN A 423 9.54 -9.35 4.71
N ASP A 424 10.30 -10.14 5.48
CA ASP A 424 11.78 -10.21 5.33
C ASP A 424 12.30 -11.30 4.35
N ALA A 425 11.44 -11.93 3.56
CA ALA A 425 11.83 -13.09 2.76
C ALA A 425 12.83 -12.83 1.62
N PHE A 426 13.12 -11.59 1.26
CA PHE A 426 14.14 -11.28 0.25
C PHE A 426 15.55 -11.16 0.84
N GLY A 427 15.66 -11.14 2.18
CA GLY A 427 16.88 -10.77 2.89
C GLY A 427 17.10 -9.25 2.95
N ALA A 428 18.06 -8.84 3.77
CA ALA A 428 18.40 -7.46 4.06
C ALA A 428 18.91 -6.75 2.80
N PHE A 429 18.51 -5.49 2.64
CA PHE A 429 18.85 -4.66 1.48
C PHE A 429 18.41 -5.25 0.13
N ASN A 430 17.42 -6.15 0.14
CA ASN A 430 16.83 -6.73 -1.06
C ASN A 430 15.31 -6.52 -1.09
N ILE A 431 14.78 -6.52 -2.31
CA ILE A 431 13.36 -6.43 -2.67
C ILE A 431 13.15 -7.24 -3.95
N SER A 432 11.91 -7.39 -4.43
CA SER A 432 11.57 -8.29 -5.56
C SER A 432 12.46 -8.16 -6.80
N THR A 433 12.93 -6.96 -7.13
CA THR A 433 14.00 -6.73 -8.09
C THR A 433 15.06 -5.78 -7.52
N ALA A 434 16.31 -6.21 -7.54
CA ALA A 434 17.42 -5.50 -6.90
C ALA A 434 18.74 -5.73 -7.65
N LYS A 435 19.83 -5.14 -7.16
CA LYS A 435 21.20 -5.38 -7.67
C LYS A 435 21.36 -5.13 -9.17
N MET A 436 20.77 -4.04 -9.64
CA MET A 436 20.82 -3.67 -11.04
C MET A 436 22.20 -3.15 -11.47
N ASN A 437 22.58 -3.40 -12.71
CA ASN A 437 23.79 -2.85 -13.32
C ASN A 437 23.48 -2.37 -14.73
N ILE A 438 24.10 -1.28 -15.18
CA ILE A 438 23.99 -0.81 -16.57
C ILE A 438 25.33 -0.96 -17.30
N SER A 439 25.30 -1.46 -18.53
CA SER A 439 26.45 -1.63 -19.42
C SER A 439 26.12 -1.24 -20.86
N GLU A 440 27.15 -1.10 -21.69
CA GLU A 440 27.01 -0.94 -23.12
C GLU A 440 27.73 -2.07 -23.88
N CYS A 441 27.06 -2.64 -24.87
CA CYS A 441 27.68 -3.55 -25.84
C CYS A 441 27.22 -3.26 -27.26
N ASP A 442 28.17 -3.18 -28.20
CA ASP A 442 27.91 -2.95 -29.63
C ASP A 442 26.96 -1.76 -29.88
N GLY A 443 27.12 -0.68 -29.10
CA GLY A 443 26.34 0.56 -29.21
C GLY A 443 24.91 0.47 -28.66
N ARG A 444 24.60 -0.56 -27.85
CA ARG A 444 23.32 -0.74 -27.18
C ARG A 444 23.52 -0.79 -25.67
N PHE A 445 22.51 -0.35 -24.93
CA PHE A 445 22.52 -0.39 -23.48
C PHE A 445 21.88 -1.68 -22.98
N TYR A 446 22.42 -2.22 -21.89
CA TYR A 446 21.91 -3.41 -21.24
C TYR A 446 21.79 -3.16 -19.75
N VAL A 447 20.73 -3.70 -19.16
CA VAL A 447 20.53 -3.69 -17.72
C VAL A 447 20.37 -5.12 -17.23
N SER A 448 21.27 -5.54 -16.33
CA SER A 448 21.11 -6.78 -15.57
C SER A 448 20.55 -6.46 -14.19
N PHE A 449 19.80 -7.38 -13.60
CA PHE A 449 19.29 -7.25 -12.24
C PHE A 449 18.94 -8.63 -11.67
N THR A 450 18.87 -8.74 -10.35
CA THR A 450 18.37 -9.94 -9.68
C THR A 450 16.86 -9.82 -9.48
N ARG A 451 16.09 -10.86 -9.79
CA ARG A 451 14.67 -10.99 -9.43
C ARG A 451 14.49 -12.16 -8.47
N PHE A 452 13.66 -12.00 -7.44
CA PHE A 452 13.48 -13.00 -6.38
C PHE A 452 12.08 -13.62 -6.32
N GLY A 453 12.02 -14.90 -5.96
CA GLY A 453 10.85 -15.59 -5.38
C GLY A 453 9.70 -15.96 -6.33
N ALA A 454 9.60 -15.34 -7.50
CA ALA A 454 8.57 -15.65 -8.50
C ALA A 454 9.16 -15.77 -9.90
N HIS A 455 8.99 -16.94 -10.51
CA HIS A 455 9.49 -17.24 -11.86
C HIS A 455 8.49 -16.81 -12.94
N LYS A 456 7.20 -17.00 -12.71
CA LYS A 456 6.16 -16.86 -13.74
C LYS A 456 5.43 -15.52 -13.71
N SER A 457 4.99 -15.05 -14.87
CA SER A 457 4.10 -13.88 -14.99
C SER A 457 2.62 -14.22 -14.73
N ASP A 458 2.23 -15.49 -14.74
CA ASP A 458 0.81 -15.92 -14.75
C ASP A 458 0.45 -17.01 -13.72
N ASP A 459 1.39 -17.51 -12.93
CA ASP A 459 1.18 -18.61 -11.99
C ASP A 459 1.45 -18.16 -10.55
N SER A 460 0.36 -17.92 -9.82
CA SER A 460 0.38 -17.58 -8.40
C SER A 460 0.84 -18.71 -7.48
N THR A 461 1.25 -19.87 -8.02
CA THR A 461 1.70 -21.04 -7.26
C THR A 461 3.17 -21.39 -7.45
N ALA A 462 3.86 -20.73 -8.40
CA ALA A 462 5.29 -20.94 -8.62
C ALA A 462 6.11 -20.10 -7.63
N THR A 463 6.54 -20.77 -6.56
CA THR A 463 7.43 -20.23 -5.52
C THR A 463 8.85 -20.74 -5.72
N ASP A 464 9.85 -19.94 -5.35
CA ASP A 464 11.24 -20.40 -5.29
C ASP A 464 11.94 -19.83 -4.05
N TYR A 465 11.89 -20.62 -2.97
CA TYR A 465 12.41 -20.25 -1.67
C TYR A 465 13.29 -21.36 -1.09
N SER A 466 14.23 -21.01 -0.22
CA SER A 466 14.93 -21.97 0.62
C SER A 466 14.00 -22.61 1.65
N ASP A 467 14.45 -23.70 2.29
CA ASP A 467 13.76 -24.35 3.43
C ASP A 467 13.55 -23.37 4.61
N ASP A 468 14.40 -22.35 4.72
CA ASP A 468 14.29 -21.25 5.68
C ASP A 468 13.43 -20.08 5.16
N THR A 469 12.74 -20.28 4.04
CA THR A 469 11.72 -19.39 3.44
C THR A 469 12.25 -18.06 2.90
N TYR A 470 13.55 -17.97 2.61
CA TYR A 470 14.13 -16.84 1.87
C TYR A 470 14.07 -17.11 0.37
N ALA A 471 13.75 -16.08 -0.41
CA ALA A 471 13.57 -16.18 -1.85
C ALA A 471 14.91 -16.40 -2.55
N ASN A 472 14.98 -17.41 -3.42
CA ASN A 472 16.08 -17.55 -4.36
C ASN A 472 15.97 -16.46 -5.45
N GLY A 473 17.11 -16.03 -5.97
CA GLY A 473 17.21 -15.00 -7.00
C GLY A 473 17.77 -15.51 -8.33
N ASP A 474 17.36 -14.87 -9.43
CA ASP A 474 17.88 -15.12 -10.77
C ASP A 474 18.40 -13.86 -11.44
N ILE A 475 19.38 -14.01 -12.35
CA ILE A 475 19.92 -12.88 -13.12
C ILE A 475 19.13 -12.69 -14.42
N PHE A 476 18.40 -11.58 -14.46
CA PHE A 476 17.69 -11.11 -15.64
C PHE A 476 18.55 -10.12 -16.43
N LEU A 477 18.31 -10.04 -17.75
CA LEU A 477 18.94 -9.11 -18.68
C LEU A 477 17.91 -8.51 -19.64
N THR A 478 17.97 -7.20 -19.82
CA THR A 478 17.17 -6.47 -20.83
C THR A 478 18.05 -5.49 -21.60
N ALA A 479 17.66 -5.16 -22.84
CA ALA A 479 18.43 -4.31 -23.73
C ALA A 479 17.62 -3.12 -24.26
N SER A 480 18.31 -2.04 -24.59
CA SER A 480 17.78 -0.88 -25.29
C SER A 480 18.64 -0.53 -26.51
N SER A 481 17.97 -0.19 -27.62
CA SER A 481 18.60 0.24 -28.88
C SER A 481 18.33 1.70 -29.24
N ASP A 482 17.69 2.48 -28.37
CA ASP A 482 17.21 3.83 -28.64
C ASP A 482 17.63 4.86 -27.56
N GLY A 483 18.78 4.63 -26.93
CA GLY A 483 19.31 5.51 -25.89
C GLY A 483 18.65 5.31 -24.52
N GLY A 484 17.98 4.16 -24.32
CA GLY A 484 17.29 3.81 -23.07
C GLY A 484 15.84 4.28 -22.99
N ILE A 485 15.22 4.66 -24.11
CA ILE A 485 13.79 5.03 -24.13
C ILE A 485 12.92 3.78 -23.99
N THR A 486 13.26 2.71 -24.70
CA THR A 486 12.54 1.43 -24.65
C THR A 486 13.47 0.26 -24.36
N TRP A 487 12.94 -0.75 -23.66
CA TRP A 487 13.70 -1.90 -23.13
C TRP A 487 13.00 -3.21 -23.49
N GLY A 488 13.75 -4.25 -23.84
CA GLY A 488 13.17 -5.54 -24.22
C GLY A 488 14.10 -6.74 -24.08
N PRO A 489 13.51 -7.95 -24.15
CA PRO A 489 14.23 -9.19 -23.98
C PRO A 489 15.00 -9.58 -25.26
N ASP A 490 15.80 -10.64 -25.18
CA ASP A 490 16.44 -11.26 -26.33
C ASP A 490 15.45 -12.17 -27.09
N ALA A 491 15.16 -11.83 -28.34
CA ALA A 491 14.33 -12.66 -29.23
C ALA A 491 14.91 -14.06 -29.47
N ALA A 492 16.23 -14.20 -29.38
CA ALA A 492 16.93 -15.46 -29.61
C ALA A 492 16.95 -16.36 -28.37
N ALA A 493 16.57 -15.85 -27.19
CA ALA A 493 16.42 -16.63 -25.97
C ALA A 493 15.11 -17.44 -26.02
N THR A 494 15.06 -18.43 -26.91
CA THR A 494 13.85 -19.24 -27.18
C THR A 494 13.74 -20.46 -26.26
N GLY A 495 14.20 -20.37 -25.03
CA GLY A 495 14.10 -21.46 -24.07
C GLY A 495 12.75 -21.47 -23.37
N VAL A 496 12.35 -22.67 -22.95
CA VAL A 496 11.26 -22.87 -22.00
C VAL A 496 11.85 -23.47 -20.73
N GLU A 497 11.36 -23.05 -19.57
CA GLU A 497 11.64 -23.63 -18.25
C GLU A 497 11.36 -25.15 -18.27
N GLY A 498 11.85 -25.88 -17.25
CA GLY A 498 11.65 -27.33 -17.14
C GLY A 498 10.17 -27.76 -17.10
N ASP A 499 9.26 -26.81 -16.84
CA ASP A 499 7.82 -26.96 -16.79
C ASP A 499 7.06 -26.32 -17.99
N GLY A 500 7.77 -25.64 -18.90
CA GLY A 500 7.24 -25.16 -20.19
C GLY A 500 7.03 -23.65 -20.35
N THR A 501 7.36 -22.79 -19.38
CA THR A 501 7.22 -21.32 -19.49
C THR A 501 8.39 -20.65 -20.24
N PRO A 502 8.18 -19.57 -21.00
CA PRO A 502 9.27 -18.92 -21.76
C PRO A 502 10.28 -18.23 -20.84
N TRP A 503 11.58 -18.28 -21.20
CA TRP A 503 12.65 -17.56 -20.48
C TRP A 503 12.51 -16.02 -20.52
N ASN A 504 11.58 -15.49 -21.32
CA ASN A 504 11.31 -14.06 -21.40
C ASN A 504 10.09 -13.73 -20.53
N VAL A 505 10.30 -12.88 -19.52
CA VAL A 505 9.24 -12.36 -18.64
C VAL A 505 9.18 -10.84 -18.82
N ASN A 506 7.98 -10.33 -19.13
CA ASN A 506 7.77 -8.92 -19.45
C ASN A 506 8.81 -8.42 -20.50
N THR A 507 9.65 -7.47 -20.12
CA THR A 507 10.67 -6.85 -20.98
C THR A 507 12.08 -7.40 -20.77
N ALA A 508 12.27 -8.53 -20.06
CA ALA A 508 13.58 -9.07 -19.72
C ALA A 508 13.72 -10.59 -19.98
N THR A 509 14.95 -11.03 -20.20
CA THR A 509 15.35 -12.43 -20.37
C THR A 509 16.00 -12.94 -19.10
N ASP A 510 15.55 -14.09 -18.60
CA ASP A 510 16.23 -14.83 -17.54
C ASP A 510 17.46 -15.56 -18.11
N LEU A 511 18.64 -15.25 -17.56
CA LEU A 511 19.90 -15.85 -18.01
C LEU A 511 20.33 -17.06 -17.18
N THR A 512 19.86 -17.18 -15.94
CA THR A 512 20.29 -18.23 -15.01
C THR A 512 19.29 -19.38 -14.98
N ASN A 513 18.00 -19.05 -14.95
CA ASN A 513 16.88 -19.99 -14.99
C ASN A 513 17.12 -21.15 -14.01
N THR A 514 17.25 -20.80 -12.75
CA THR A 514 17.56 -21.72 -11.65
C THR A 514 16.40 -21.73 -10.67
N ILE A 515 15.76 -22.89 -10.51
CA ILE A 515 14.65 -23.07 -9.59
C ILE A 515 15.06 -24.11 -8.56
N THR A 516 15.14 -23.71 -7.29
CA THR A 516 15.50 -24.58 -6.17
C THR A 516 14.54 -24.44 -4.99
N ASP A 517 13.24 -24.52 -5.26
CA ASP A 517 12.20 -24.37 -4.24
C ASP A 517 12.29 -25.47 -3.15
N GLY A 518 12.25 -25.07 -1.88
CA GLY A 518 12.47 -25.92 -0.71
C GLY A 518 13.89 -26.49 -0.63
N CYS A 519 14.90 -25.75 -1.07
CA CYS A 519 16.29 -26.19 -0.95
C CYS A 519 16.82 -26.04 0.47
N ALA A 520 17.57 -27.05 0.92
CA ALA A 520 18.34 -26.95 2.16
C ALA A 520 19.63 -26.12 1.95
N ALA A 521 20.16 -25.55 3.03
CA ALA A 521 21.43 -24.84 3.00
C ALA A 521 22.56 -25.69 2.36
N GLY A 522 23.17 -25.14 1.31
CA GLY A 522 24.21 -25.78 0.51
C GLY A 522 23.71 -26.36 -0.83
N ASP A 523 22.39 -26.52 -0.99
CA ASP A 523 21.76 -27.05 -2.20
C ASP A 523 20.95 -25.99 -2.98
N CYS A 524 20.80 -24.77 -2.44
CA CYS A 524 20.12 -23.67 -3.13
C CYS A 524 20.95 -23.13 -4.30
N LEU A 525 20.28 -22.49 -5.26
CA LEU A 525 20.89 -21.72 -6.33
C LEU A 525 20.22 -20.34 -6.33
N SER A 526 20.78 -19.42 -5.55
CA SER A 526 20.30 -18.04 -5.46
C SER A 526 21.35 -17.10 -6.06
N GLU A 527 21.12 -16.66 -7.29
CA GLU A 527 22.02 -15.79 -8.01
C GLU A 527 21.85 -14.31 -7.67
N HIS A 528 22.92 -13.71 -7.14
CA HIS A 528 22.86 -12.43 -6.46
C HIS A 528 24.09 -11.55 -6.73
N TRP A 529 23.94 -10.23 -6.54
CA TRP A 529 24.99 -9.21 -6.66
C TRP A 529 25.68 -9.22 -8.03
N SER A 530 24.88 -9.21 -9.10
CA SER A 530 25.42 -9.15 -10.45
C SER A 530 26.17 -7.85 -10.74
N SER A 531 27.22 -7.98 -11.55
CA SER A 531 28.02 -6.87 -12.04
C SER A 531 28.34 -7.07 -13.52
N MET A 532 28.33 -6.00 -14.30
CA MET A 532 28.61 -6.05 -15.74
C MET A 532 29.86 -5.26 -16.13
N ALA A 533 30.55 -5.73 -17.16
CA ALA A 533 31.63 -4.95 -17.78
C ALA A 533 31.05 -3.69 -18.42
N LYS A 534 31.64 -2.52 -18.14
CA LYS A 534 31.11 -1.21 -18.59
C LYS A 534 30.88 -1.12 -20.10
N TYR A 535 31.88 -1.54 -20.87
CA TYR A 535 31.86 -1.57 -22.32
C TYR A 535 32.34 -2.94 -22.79
N SER A 536 31.69 -3.48 -23.81
CA SER A 536 32.05 -4.76 -24.40
C SER A 536 31.68 -4.82 -25.89
N THR A 537 32.17 -5.83 -26.59
CA THR A 537 31.82 -6.09 -27.99
C THR A 537 31.52 -7.56 -28.21
N GLY A 538 30.50 -7.86 -29.01
CA GLY A 538 30.07 -9.22 -29.33
C GLY A 538 29.34 -9.96 -28.20
N ASN A 539 29.78 -9.84 -26.94
CA ASN A 539 29.06 -10.38 -25.78
C ASN A 539 29.04 -9.40 -24.61
N VAL A 540 27.90 -9.36 -23.92
CA VAL A 540 27.78 -8.81 -22.58
C VAL A 540 28.46 -9.77 -21.60
N HIS A 541 29.20 -9.23 -20.63
CA HIS A 541 29.96 -9.98 -19.65
C HIS A 541 29.45 -9.70 -18.25
N ILE A 542 28.95 -10.73 -17.57
CA ILE A 542 28.31 -10.64 -16.26
C ILE A 542 29.08 -11.52 -15.26
N PHE A 543 29.23 -11.01 -14.05
CA PHE A 543 29.84 -11.70 -12.91
C PHE A 543 28.92 -11.58 -11.70
N TYR A 544 28.70 -12.65 -10.97
CA TYR A 544 27.76 -12.68 -9.84
C TYR A 544 28.15 -13.75 -8.81
N VAL A 545 27.50 -13.73 -7.65
CA VAL A 545 27.58 -14.79 -6.64
C VAL A 545 26.39 -15.73 -6.81
N GLU A 546 26.66 -17.02 -6.95
CA GLU A 546 25.65 -18.06 -6.80
C GLU A 546 25.69 -18.53 -5.35
N ASP A 547 24.73 -18.04 -4.58
CA ASP A 547 24.54 -18.31 -3.16
C ASP A 547 23.82 -19.65 -2.98
N HIS A 548 24.39 -20.52 -2.16
CA HIS A 548 23.90 -21.86 -1.91
C HIS A 548 22.99 -21.94 -0.69
N ASP A 549 22.66 -20.81 -0.08
CA ASP A 549 21.50 -20.69 0.80
C ASP A 549 20.92 -19.27 0.74
N ALA A 550 19.66 -19.12 0.33
CA ALA A 550 19.07 -17.80 0.15
C ALA A 550 19.03 -16.98 1.45
N GLY A 551 19.35 -15.68 1.31
CA GLY A 551 19.39 -14.71 2.39
C GLY A 551 20.80 -14.13 2.60
N ALA A 552 20.97 -13.17 3.51
CA ALA A 552 22.29 -12.66 3.90
C ALA A 552 22.79 -13.35 5.19
N ALA A 553 23.46 -14.49 5.05
CA ALA A 553 23.90 -15.32 6.18
C ALA A 553 24.96 -14.67 7.08
N ILE A 554 25.55 -13.55 6.66
CA ILE A 554 26.52 -12.77 7.45
C ILE A 554 25.90 -11.80 8.47
N ARG A 555 24.57 -11.68 8.52
CA ARG A 555 23.87 -10.81 9.48
C ARG A 555 23.70 -11.54 10.82
N ASN A 556 23.94 -10.88 11.95
CA ASN A 556 23.90 -11.53 13.27
C ASN A 556 22.59 -11.32 14.06
N ASP A 557 21.62 -10.56 13.53
CA ASP A 557 20.34 -10.31 14.22
C ASP A 557 19.21 -9.80 13.28
N PRO A 558 18.28 -10.68 12.85
CA PRO A 558 18.47 -12.13 12.77
C PRO A 558 19.45 -12.50 11.65
N GLN A 559 20.00 -13.72 11.71
CA GLN A 559 20.75 -14.30 10.60
C GLN A 559 19.77 -14.75 9.51
N GLU A 560 20.05 -14.34 8.27
CA GLU A 560 19.17 -14.57 7.13
C GLU A 560 19.78 -15.65 6.24
N GLY A 561 19.60 -16.92 6.61
CA GLY A 561 20.25 -18.07 5.97
C GLY A 561 21.55 -18.51 6.66
N GLU A 562 22.15 -19.57 6.16
CA GLU A 562 23.34 -20.24 6.68
C GLU A 562 24.56 -19.99 5.79
N LEU A 563 25.73 -20.01 6.42
CA LEU A 563 26.98 -19.78 5.70
C LEU A 563 27.34 -20.98 4.83
N THR A 564 27.50 -20.76 3.53
CA THR A 564 27.79 -21.81 2.55
C THR A 564 28.99 -21.46 1.67
N SER A 565 29.50 -22.45 0.92
CA SER A 565 30.61 -22.26 0.00
C SER A 565 30.09 -21.82 -1.36
N ASN A 566 29.97 -20.51 -1.56
CA ASN A 566 29.32 -19.93 -2.71
C ASN A 566 30.23 -19.80 -3.93
N ASN A 567 29.65 -20.03 -5.11
CA ASN A 567 30.37 -19.96 -6.37
C ASN A 567 30.42 -18.51 -6.86
N MET A 568 31.60 -18.07 -7.30
CA MET A 568 31.73 -16.83 -8.06
C MET A 568 31.63 -17.17 -9.54
N VAL A 569 30.54 -16.77 -10.18
CA VAL A 569 30.18 -17.24 -11.51
C VAL A 569 30.35 -16.13 -12.54
N TYR A 570 30.93 -16.50 -13.69
CA TYR A 570 30.96 -15.68 -14.89
C TYR A 570 30.00 -16.25 -15.93
N ILE A 571 29.21 -15.38 -16.54
CA ILE A 571 28.42 -15.69 -17.73
C ILE A 571 28.66 -14.65 -18.82
N ASN A 572 28.64 -15.09 -20.07
CA ASN A 572 28.54 -14.20 -21.23
C ASN A 572 27.26 -14.48 -22.01
N HIS A 573 26.72 -13.40 -22.59
CA HIS A 573 25.54 -13.44 -23.43
C HIS A 573 25.80 -12.63 -24.70
N PRO A 574 25.51 -13.15 -25.91
CA PRO A 574 25.68 -12.40 -27.14
C PRO A 574 24.95 -11.06 -27.10
N CYS A 575 25.55 -10.01 -27.65
CA CYS A 575 24.90 -8.71 -27.73
C CYS A 575 23.73 -8.78 -28.72
N PHE A 576 22.55 -8.30 -28.32
CA PHE A 576 21.29 -8.45 -29.05
C PHE A 576 20.55 -7.12 -29.18
N ALA A 577 19.65 -7.07 -30.17
CA ALA A 577 18.65 -6.00 -30.24
C ALA A 577 17.38 -6.49 -29.53
N PRO A 578 16.71 -5.64 -28.73
CA PRO A 578 15.53 -6.06 -27.99
C PRO A 578 14.41 -6.52 -28.93
N GLU A 579 13.75 -7.62 -28.58
CA GLU A 579 12.52 -8.07 -29.22
C GLU A 579 11.38 -7.09 -28.93
N GLY A 580 10.43 -6.99 -29.87
CA GLY A 580 9.19 -6.27 -29.62
C GLY A 580 8.33 -7.01 -28.58
N THR A 581 7.94 -6.31 -27.52
CA THR A 581 7.09 -6.81 -26.44
C THR A 581 5.80 -6.01 -26.40
N PHE A 582 4.66 -6.71 -26.55
CA PHE A 582 3.33 -6.15 -26.36
C PHE A 582 2.84 -6.41 -24.93
N ALA A 583 2.81 -5.37 -24.10
CA ALA A 583 2.30 -5.43 -22.73
C ALA A 583 1.57 -4.14 -22.37
N TYR A 584 0.51 -4.24 -21.56
CA TYR A 584 -0.32 -3.10 -21.18
C TYR A 584 -0.99 -3.32 -19.82
N THR A 585 -1.35 -2.23 -19.15
CA THR A 585 -2.26 -2.23 -18.00
C THR A 585 -3.39 -1.22 -18.23
N VAL A 586 -4.55 -1.45 -17.61
CA VAL A 586 -5.72 -0.56 -17.71
C VAL A 586 -6.30 -0.31 -16.33
N ALA A 587 -6.62 0.94 -16.03
CA ALA A 587 -7.28 1.36 -14.80
C ALA A 587 -8.34 2.46 -15.06
N PRO A 588 -9.53 2.40 -14.45
CA PRO A 588 -10.02 1.28 -13.64
C PRO A 588 -10.50 0.11 -14.52
N THR A 589 -10.63 -1.08 -13.94
CA THR A 589 -11.21 -2.26 -14.61
C THR A 589 -12.74 -2.28 -14.59
N GLY A 590 -13.36 -1.38 -13.81
CA GLY A 590 -14.79 -1.07 -13.81
C GLY A 590 -15.03 0.37 -13.34
N ALA A 591 -16.08 1.02 -13.83
CA ALA A 591 -16.37 2.42 -13.54
C ALA A 591 -17.82 2.60 -13.07
N PHE A 592 -18.00 3.27 -11.93
CA PHE A 592 -19.31 3.73 -11.48
C PHE A 592 -19.46 5.22 -11.78
N VAL A 593 -20.52 5.59 -12.50
CA VAL A 593 -20.73 6.95 -13.01
C VAL A 593 -22.09 7.48 -12.54
N PRO A 594 -22.12 8.29 -11.48
CA PRO A 594 -23.35 8.96 -11.07
C PRO A 594 -23.67 10.13 -12.01
N ILE A 595 -24.94 10.23 -12.40
CA ILE A 595 -25.52 11.37 -13.13
C ILE A 595 -26.65 11.94 -12.26
N ALA A 596 -26.32 12.96 -11.48
CA ALA A 596 -27.25 13.72 -10.66
C ALA A 596 -27.22 15.20 -11.09
N PRO A 597 -28.32 15.76 -11.63
CA PRO A 597 -28.37 17.18 -11.90
C PRO A 597 -28.40 17.96 -10.60
N ASN A 598 -27.43 18.85 -10.39
CA ASN A 598 -27.36 19.79 -9.27
C ASN A 598 -28.74 20.42 -8.97
N GLY A 599 -29.41 19.94 -7.92
CA GLY A 599 -30.50 20.65 -7.26
C GLY A 599 -31.80 20.86 -8.06
N GLY A 600 -32.47 19.78 -8.47
CA GLY A 600 -33.94 19.78 -8.58
C GLY A 600 -34.54 20.21 -9.92
N VAL A 601 -34.08 19.63 -11.03
CA VAL A 601 -34.78 19.77 -12.32
C VAL A 601 -35.26 18.40 -12.79
N ASP A 602 -36.55 18.36 -13.17
CA ASP A 602 -37.24 17.25 -13.83
C ASP A 602 -36.33 16.53 -14.85
N CYS A 603 -36.39 15.20 -14.84
CA CYS A 603 -35.57 14.29 -15.67
C CYS A 603 -35.78 14.50 -17.18
N THR A 604 -36.65 15.42 -17.60
CA THR A 604 -36.99 15.69 -19.00
C THR A 604 -35.85 16.25 -19.86
N ILE A 605 -34.70 16.62 -19.25
CA ILE A 605 -33.48 17.02 -19.95
C ILE A 605 -32.41 15.96 -19.68
N GLY A 606 -31.77 15.43 -20.73
CA GLY A 606 -30.73 14.41 -20.56
C GLY A 606 -29.42 14.98 -20.03
N TYR A 607 -28.88 14.37 -18.98
CA TYR A 607 -27.64 14.81 -18.30
C TYR A 607 -26.47 13.89 -18.61
N THR A 608 -25.27 14.47 -18.54
CA THR A 608 -24.02 13.77 -18.82
C THR A 608 -23.03 13.90 -17.67
N SER A 609 -22.22 12.86 -17.47
CA SER A 609 -21.07 12.86 -16.56
C SER A 609 -19.85 12.26 -17.26
N THR A 610 -18.66 12.70 -16.91
CA THR A 610 -17.41 12.20 -17.52
C THR A 610 -16.62 11.34 -16.57
N PHE A 611 -15.99 10.29 -17.10
CA PHE A 611 -15.04 9.45 -16.37
C PHE A 611 -13.83 9.15 -17.26
N ASN A 612 -12.72 8.72 -16.63
CA ASN A 612 -11.47 8.45 -17.33
C ASN A 612 -11.10 6.98 -17.21
N VAL A 613 -10.50 6.44 -18.28
CA VAL A 613 -9.80 5.14 -18.29
C VAL A 613 -8.36 5.42 -18.72
N THR A 614 -7.40 5.08 -17.87
CA THR A 614 -5.97 5.16 -18.14
C THR A 614 -5.47 3.83 -18.69
N ILE A 615 -4.73 3.88 -19.79
CA ILE A 615 -4.02 2.75 -20.36
C ILE A 615 -2.53 3.04 -20.29
N THR A 616 -1.76 2.12 -19.73
CA THR A 616 -0.29 2.24 -19.65
C THR A 616 0.33 1.18 -20.55
N ASN A 617 1.19 1.59 -21.48
CA ASN A 617 1.98 0.69 -22.32
C ASN A 617 3.21 0.20 -21.53
N GLY A 618 3.13 -1.03 -21.03
CA GLY A 618 4.22 -1.69 -20.30
C GLY A 618 5.22 -2.41 -21.22
N GLY A 619 4.96 -2.41 -22.53
CA GLY A 619 5.84 -3.00 -23.53
C GLY A 619 6.83 -2.00 -24.11
N ASN A 620 7.48 -2.40 -25.21
CA ASN A 620 8.45 -1.58 -25.93
C ASN A 620 8.05 -1.27 -27.38
N VAL A 621 6.87 -1.71 -27.80
CA VAL A 621 6.29 -1.39 -29.11
C VAL A 621 5.16 -0.40 -28.97
N LEU A 622 4.96 0.40 -30.02
CA LEU A 622 3.81 1.31 -30.10
C LEU A 622 2.50 0.50 -30.13
N ILE A 623 1.56 0.88 -29.29
CA ILE A 623 0.22 0.29 -29.25
C ILE A 623 -0.75 1.25 -29.94
N ASN A 624 -1.46 0.78 -30.96
CA ASN A 624 -2.63 1.46 -31.49
C ASN A 624 -3.85 1.03 -30.68
N TYR A 625 -4.72 1.97 -30.35
CA TYR A 625 -5.97 1.67 -29.68
C TYR A 625 -7.17 2.09 -30.52
N VAL A 626 -8.28 1.36 -30.39
CA VAL A 626 -9.61 1.75 -30.85
C VAL A 626 -10.58 1.59 -29.69
N ALA A 627 -11.20 2.68 -29.26
CA ALA A 627 -12.17 2.70 -28.17
C ALA A 627 -13.60 2.72 -28.73
N THR A 628 -14.38 1.71 -28.37
CA THR A 628 -15.80 1.59 -28.66
C THR A 628 -16.57 1.65 -27.35
N ALA A 629 -17.69 2.36 -27.33
CA ALA A 629 -18.54 2.45 -26.15
C ALA A 629 -19.89 1.76 -26.41
N GLY A 630 -20.41 1.13 -25.35
CA GLY A 630 -21.74 0.57 -25.28
C GLY A 630 -22.83 1.63 -25.20
N ALA A 631 -24.05 1.20 -24.91
CA ALA A 631 -25.19 2.11 -24.82
C ALA A 631 -24.96 3.20 -23.76
N ASN A 632 -25.40 4.43 -24.01
CA ASN A 632 -25.30 5.56 -23.10
C ASN A 632 -23.89 6.04 -22.72
N VAL A 633 -22.82 5.52 -23.34
CA VAL A 633 -21.45 6.02 -23.16
C VAL A 633 -20.89 6.45 -24.51
N THR A 634 -20.13 7.54 -24.54
CA THR A 634 -19.43 8.01 -25.74
C THR A 634 -17.98 8.36 -25.44
N PRO A 635 -17.00 7.89 -26.23
CA PRO A 635 -15.61 8.25 -26.03
C PRO A 635 -15.31 9.65 -26.59
N ALA A 636 -14.43 10.40 -25.91
CA ALA A 636 -13.93 11.68 -26.43
C ALA A 636 -12.99 11.50 -27.65
N SER A 637 -12.27 10.38 -27.70
CA SER A 637 -11.43 9.95 -28.83
C SER A 637 -11.69 8.49 -29.15
N GLN A 638 -11.88 8.15 -30.43
CA GLN A 638 -12.22 6.79 -30.87
C GLN A 638 -10.99 5.94 -31.22
N SER A 639 -9.84 6.55 -31.53
CA SER A 639 -8.63 5.82 -31.89
C SER A 639 -7.39 6.69 -31.77
N GLY A 640 -6.24 6.06 -31.54
CA GLY A 640 -4.95 6.74 -31.49
C GLY A 640 -3.81 5.78 -31.19
N THR A 641 -2.73 6.32 -30.65
CA THR A 641 -1.51 5.56 -30.35
C THR A 641 -1.03 5.85 -28.93
N ILE A 642 -0.46 4.82 -28.30
CA ILE A 642 0.22 4.87 -27.01
C ILE A 642 1.68 4.53 -27.28
N THR A 643 2.57 5.50 -27.07
CA THR A 643 4.01 5.29 -27.21
C THR A 643 4.51 4.34 -26.13
N ALA A 644 5.59 3.60 -26.41
CA ALA A 644 6.29 2.83 -25.40
C ALA A 644 7.37 3.69 -24.73
N GLY A 645 7.85 3.27 -23.57
CA GLY A 645 8.92 3.96 -22.86
C GLY A 645 8.43 5.21 -22.14
N ILE A 646 8.92 6.37 -22.56
CA ILE A 646 8.59 7.66 -21.96
C ILE A 646 7.16 8.10 -22.36
N ASN A 647 6.37 8.60 -21.41
CA ASN A 647 4.96 8.99 -21.61
C ASN A 647 4.13 7.83 -22.17
N ASN A 648 4.30 6.66 -21.59
CA ASN A 648 3.61 5.43 -21.96
C ASN A 648 2.16 5.36 -21.46
N GLU A 649 1.65 6.39 -20.79
CA GLU A 649 0.28 6.46 -20.31
C GLU A 649 -0.61 7.28 -21.24
N LEU A 650 -1.82 6.78 -21.48
CA LEU A 650 -2.88 7.46 -22.17
C LEU A 650 -4.13 7.49 -21.32
N VAL A 651 -4.66 8.67 -21.04
CA VAL A 651 -5.95 8.86 -20.39
C VAL A 651 -7.04 9.06 -21.44
N LEU A 652 -7.97 8.11 -21.52
CA LEU A 652 -9.16 8.17 -22.35
C LEU A 652 -10.35 8.69 -21.53
N THR A 653 -10.89 9.84 -21.92
CA THR A 653 -12.11 10.38 -21.30
C THR A 653 -13.35 9.89 -22.03
N PHE A 654 -14.34 9.43 -21.26
CA PHE A 654 -15.66 9.01 -21.72
C PHE A 654 -16.74 9.89 -21.12
N THR A 655 -17.84 10.03 -21.83
CA THR A 655 -19.04 10.74 -21.37
C THR A 655 -20.19 9.74 -21.28
N ALA A 656 -20.69 9.50 -20.07
CA ALA A 656 -21.95 8.82 -19.83
C ALA A 656 -23.11 9.80 -20.02
N GLY A 657 -24.16 9.40 -20.74
CA GLY A 657 -25.29 10.24 -21.09
C GLY A 657 -25.25 10.80 -22.53
N PRO A 658 -26.24 11.62 -22.91
CA PRO A 658 -27.30 12.15 -22.06
C PRO A 658 -28.39 11.11 -21.73
N ILE A 659 -28.70 10.91 -20.45
CA ILE A 659 -29.83 10.07 -20.00
C ILE A 659 -30.84 10.95 -19.25
N ALA A 660 -32.12 10.79 -19.59
CA ALA A 660 -33.26 11.60 -19.13
C ALA A 660 -34.29 10.78 -18.33
N VAL A 661 -33.94 9.55 -17.96
CA VAL A 661 -34.83 8.62 -17.26
C VAL A 661 -34.06 8.09 -16.06
N GLU A 662 -34.66 8.18 -14.89
CA GLU A 662 -34.10 7.59 -13.68
C GLU A 662 -33.95 6.08 -13.84
N GLY A 663 -32.87 5.54 -13.27
CA GLY A 663 -32.61 4.12 -13.31
C GLY A 663 -31.13 3.81 -13.23
N SER A 664 -30.84 2.52 -13.15
CA SER A 664 -29.49 1.98 -13.27
C SER A 664 -29.31 1.45 -14.68
N TYR A 665 -28.21 1.83 -15.32
CA TYR A 665 -27.88 1.42 -16.68
C TYR A 665 -26.50 0.80 -16.68
N ALA A 666 -26.43 -0.48 -17.03
CA ALA A 666 -25.18 -1.13 -17.35
C ALA A 666 -24.75 -0.74 -18.77
N SER A 667 -23.47 -0.43 -18.91
CA SER A 667 -22.81 -0.21 -20.19
C SER A 667 -21.40 -0.79 -20.13
N THR A 668 -20.69 -0.74 -21.25
CA THR A 668 -19.32 -1.20 -21.34
C THR A 668 -18.50 -0.24 -22.19
N VAL A 669 -17.20 -0.19 -21.93
CA VAL A 669 -16.21 0.39 -22.82
C VAL A 669 -15.32 -0.75 -23.29
N THR A 670 -15.21 -0.91 -24.61
CA THR A 670 -14.32 -1.89 -25.24
C THR A 670 -13.15 -1.15 -25.88
N ILE A 671 -11.94 -1.54 -25.53
CA ILE A 671 -10.71 -0.95 -26.06
C ILE A 671 -9.93 -2.06 -26.75
N ASP A 672 -9.87 -2.00 -28.08
CA ASP A 672 -9.05 -2.90 -28.88
C ASP A 672 -7.63 -2.32 -28.97
N LEU A 673 -6.66 -3.06 -28.46
CA LEU A 673 -5.24 -2.73 -28.47
C LEU A 673 -4.54 -3.58 -29.53
N THR A 674 -3.73 -2.96 -30.39
CA THR A 674 -3.01 -3.65 -31.47
C THR A 674 -1.61 -3.09 -31.66
N SER A 675 -0.63 -3.98 -31.82
CA SER A 675 0.75 -3.67 -32.16
C SER A 675 1.24 -4.63 -33.25
N THR A 676 2.51 -4.51 -33.66
CA THR A 676 3.14 -5.49 -34.56
C THR A 676 3.29 -6.87 -33.92
N GLU A 677 3.35 -6.93 -32.59
CA GLU A 677 3.70 -8.13 -31.82
C GLU A 677 2.49 -8.83 -31.19
N GLY A 678 1.35 -8.13 -31.10
CA GLY A 678 0.18 -8.68 -30.44
C GLY A 678 -1.04 -7.79 -30.51
N SER A 679 -2.16 -8.35 -30.06
CA SER A 679 -3.43 -7.64 -29.92
C SER A 679 -4.17 -8.13 -28.69
N ALA A 680 -4.90 -7.24 -28.04
CA ALA A 680 -5.78 -7.59 -26.94
C ALA A 680 -7.05 -6.74 -26.97
N GLN A 681 -8.08 -7.21 -26.28
CA GLN A 681 -9.32 -6.48 -26.10
C GLN A 681 -9.58 -6.33 -24.61
N VAL A 682 -9.75 -5.09 -24.17
CA VAL A 682 -10.07 -4.75 -22.78
C VAL A 682 -11.53 -4.34 -22.71
N ILE A 683 -12.24 -4.87 -21.72
CA ILE A 683 -13.62 -4.51 -21.43
C ILE A 683 -13.64 -3.88 -20.03
N VAL A 684 -14.13 -2.65 -19.94
CA VAL A 684 -14.39 -1.95 -18.68
C VAL A 684 -15.90 -1.87 -18.52
N ASP A 685 -16.42 -2.51 -17.46
CA ASP A 685 -17.83 -2.43 -17.13
C ASP A 685 -18.16 -1.05 -16.55
N VAL A 686 -19.27 -0.46 -17.01
CA VAL A 686 -19.68 0.91 -16.63
C VAL A 686 -21.08 0.88 -16.06
N ASP A 687 -21.20 1.11 -14.76
CA ASP A 687 -22.47 1.23 -14.07
C ASP A 687 -22.86 2.70 -13.97
N ILE A 688 -23.92 3.08 -14.69
CA ILE A 688 -24.42 4.46 -14.72
C ILE A 688 -25.67 4.54 -13.85
N LEU A 689 -25.64 5.41 -12.84
CA LEU A 689 -26.78 5.67 -11.99
C LEU A 689 -27.39 7.03 -12.32
N VAL A 690 -28.66 7.05 -12.71
CA VAL A 690 -29.42 8.30 -12.97
C VAL A 690 -30.50 8.46 -11.92
N ARG A 691 -30.50 9.59 -11.23
CA ARG A 691 -31.51 10.01 -10.24
C ARG A 691 -31.88 11.48 -10.49
N CYS A 692 -33.17 11.78 -10.47
CA CYS A 692 -33.77 13.05 -10.89
C CYS A 692 -34.82 13.61 -9.92
N LEU A 693 -35.33 12.83 -8.95
CA LEU A 693 -36.34 13.25 -7.99
C LEU A 693 -35.96 12.79 -6.57
N TYR A 694 -35.28 13.65 -5.83
CA TYR A 694 -35.31 13.57 -4.37
C TYR A 694 -36.40 14.52 -3.88
N TYR A 695 -37.65 14.04 -3.78
CA TYR A 695 -38.72 14.57 -2.90
C TYR A 695 -40.04 13.78 -3.10
N VAL A 696 -40.17 12.64 -2.44
CA VAL A 696 -41.49 12.15 -2.00
C VAL A 696 -41.70 12.72 -0.58
N PRO A 697 -42.92 12.95 -0.05
CA PRO A 697 -43.05 13.29 1.36
C PRO A 697 -42.55 12.11 2.21
N GLU A 698 -41.33 12.22 2.71
CA GLU A 698 -40.60 11.14 3.38
C GLU A 698 -40.96 10.99 4.87
N TYR A 699 -41.92 11.76 5.40
CA TYR A 699 -42.19 11.79 6.84
C TYR A 699 -43.68 11.67 7.19
N GLU A 700 -43.94 11.01 8.32
CA GLU A 700 -45.24 10.95 9.02
C GLU A 700 -45.05 11.36 10.49
N ILE A 701 -46.12 11.83 11.14
CA ILE A 701 -46.08 12.17 12.57
C ILE A 701 -46.96 11.18 13.32
N LEU A 702 -46.38 10.47 14.29
CA LEU A 702 -47.10 9.64 15.23
C LEU A 702 -47.33 10.43 16.53
N SER A 703 -48.57 10.54 16.98
CA SER A 703 -49.00 11.38 18.10
C SER A 703 -49.88 10.62 19.10
N THR A 704 -49.42 10.48 20.35
CA THR A 704 -50.23 9.93 21.46
C THR A 704 -50.49 10.98 22.55
N SER A 705 -51.21 10.60 23.62
CA SER A 705 -51.43 11.47 24.77
C SER A 705 -50.17 11.81 25.57
N CYS A 706 -49.09 11.04 25.40
CA CYS A 706 -47.79 11.29 26.04
C CYS A 706 -46.88 12.20 25.21
N TRP A 707 -46.74 11.92 23.90
CA TRP A 707 -45.73 12.52 23.04
C TRP A 707 -46.08 12.45 21.54
N SER A 708 -45.40 13.25 20.71
CA SER A 708 -45.44 13.17 19.24
C SER A 708 -44.03 13.08 18.65
N VAL A 709 -43.84 12.25 17.62
CA VAL A 709 -42.54 12.01 16.96
C VAL A 709 -42.68 11.96 15.44
N GLY A 710 -41.74 12.60 14.72
CA GLY A 710 -41.61 12.47 13.27
C GLY A 710 -40.85 11.20 12.89
N VAL A 711 -41.41 10.39 11.99
CA VAL A 711 -40.82 9.13 11.50
C VAL A 711 -40.67 9.16 9.98
N TRP A 712 -39.65 8.48 9.46
CA TRP A 712 -39.25 8.56 8.04
C TRP A 712 -39.34 7.21 7.32
N ASN A 713 -39.26 7.23 5.99
CA ASN A 713 -39.25 6.00 5.19
C ASN A 713 -37.89 5.27 5.28
N VAL A 714 -36.83 6.06 5.38
CA VAL A 714 -35.51 5.61 5.81
C VAL A 714 -35.48 5.53 7.34
N PRO A 715 -34.63 4.68 7.95
CA PRO A 715 -34.56 4.45 9.38
C PRO A 715 -34.00 5.65 10.15
N ARG A 716 -34.84 6.69 10.25
CA ARG A 716 -34.60 7.98 10.90
C ARG A 716 -35.86 8.37 11.66
N SER A 717 -35.69 9.04 12.79
CA SER A 717 -36.77 9.67 13.56
C SER A 717 -36.30 11.04 14.06
N GLY A 718 -37.12 12.08 13.85
CA GLY A 718 -36.73 13.50 14.01
C GLY A 718 -37.29 14.37 12.87
N ILE A 719 -37.16 15.71 12.89
CA ILE A 719 -37.57 16.59 11.77
C ILE A 719 -36.38 17.46 11.33
N ALA A 720 -36.07 17.47 10.02
CA ALA A 720 -34.97 18.23 9.41
C ALA A 720 -35.29 19.73 9.16
N GLN A 721 -36.30 20.33 9.80
CA GLN A 721 -36.63 21.74 9.57
C GLN A 721 -36.11 22.62 10.71
N ARG A 722 -35.22 23.55 10.35
CA ARG A 722 -34.67 24.65 11.16
C ARG A 722 -35.75 25.65 11.61
N GLY A 723 -36.75 25.19 12.37
CA GLY A 723 -37.82 25.99 12.95
C GLY A 723 -37.94 25.73 14.45
N ASN A 724 -38.48 26.70 15.21
CA ASN A 724 -38.65 26.67 16.68
C ASN A 724 -39.69 25.63 17.18
N GLU A 725 -39.93 24.55 16.44
CA GLU A 725 -40.85 23.48 16.78
C GLU A 725 -40.02 22.19 16.89
N GLY A 726 -39.55 21.84 18.09
CA GLY A 726 -38.65 20.68 18.23
C GLY A 726 -39.36 19.33 18.06
N ASN A 727 -38.52 18.29 17.98
CA ASN A 727 -38.77 17.08 17.17
C ASN A 727 -39.33 15.88 17.93
N MET A 728 -39.35 15.96 19.27
CA MET A 728 -40.21 15.15 20.14
C MET A 728 -40.91 16.09 21.11
N GLN A 729 -42.24 16.20 21.01
CA GLN A 729 -43.01 17.08 21.89
C GLN A 729 -43.55 16.28 23.07
N TRP A 730 -43.16 16.65 24.30
CA TRP A 730 -43.59 16.04 25.55
C TRP A 730 -44.71 16.89 26.19
N PHE A 731 -45.84 16.28 26.57
CA PHE A 731 -46.94 16.90 27.36
C PHE A 731 -47.36 18.35 27.02
N ASN A 732 -47.45 18.74 25.74
CA ASN A 732 -47.83 20.11 25.38
C ASN A 732 -46.87 21.19 25.94
N ASP A 733 -45.63 20.83 26.29
CA ASP A 733 -44.60 21.77 26.75
C ASP A 733 -43.97 22.50 25.55
N THR A 734 -43.54 23.73 25.80
CA THR A 734 -42.89 24.64 24.85
C THR A 734 -41.41 24.36 24.64
N VAL A 735 -40.83 23.37 25.32
CA VAL A 735 -39.45 22.91 25.14
C VAL A 735 -39.47 21.60 24.40
N ALA A 736 -38.76 21.55 23.29
CA ALA A 736 -38.76 20.42 22.40
C ALA A 736 -37.30 20.05 22.11
N PRO A 737 -36.78 18.94 22.69
CA PRO A 737 -35.42 18.50 22.41
C PRO A 737 -35.28 18.23 20.91
N MET A 738 -34.17 18.68 20.32
CA MET A 738 -33.83 18.32 18.96
C MET A 738 -33.17 16.93 19.02
N TYR A 739 -33.75 16.02 18.24
CA TYR A 739 -33.35 14.62 18.17
C TYR A 739 -33.11 14.28 16.71
N ASP A 740 -31.92 13.79 16.40
CA ASP A 740 -31.61 13.20 15.11
C ASP A 740 -30.86 11.87 15.32
N ASN A 741 -31.32 10.83 14.64
CA ASN A 741 -30.73 9.50 14.75
C ASN A 741 -30.74 8.82 13.40
N GLY A 742 -29.75 7.95 13.20
CA GLY A 742 -29.69 7.20 11.96
C GLY A 742 -28.98 5.88 12.11
N VAL A 743 -29.58 4.87 11.49
CA VAL A 743 -28.93 3.58 11.27
C VAL A 743 -27.78 3.78 10.31
N VAL A 744 -26.67 3.14 10.61
CA VAL A 744 -25.46 3.12 9.80
C VAL A 744 -25.19 1.68 9.41
N ILE A 745 -24.95 1.46 8.11
CA ILE A 745 -24.67 0.16 7.53
C ILE A 745 -23.34 0.21 6.78
N SER A 746 -22.48 -0.78 7.03
CA SER A 746 -21.23 -0.94 6.30
C SER A 746 -21.09 -2.38 5.82
N TYR A 747 -20.54 -2.57 4.62
CA TYR A 747 -20.21 -3.89 4.09
C TYR A 747 -18.91 -3.90 3.29
N ALA A 748 -18.22 -5.05 3.30
CA ALA A 748 -16.89 -5.34 2.73
C ALA A 748 -15.71 -5.21 3.72
N ASP A 749 -14.64 -5.96 3.42
CA ASP A 749 -13.41 -6.03 4.21
C ASP A 749 -12.58 -4.74 4.22
N ASP A 750 -12.85 -3.82 3.29
CA ASP A 750 -12.09 -2.59 3.07
C ASP A 750 -12.93 -1.30 3.10
N LEU A 751 -13.97 -1.24 3.96
CA LEU A 751 -14.60 -0.02 4.53
C LEU A 751 -15.18 1.06 3.59
N LYS A 752 -14.98 0.97 2.27
CA LYS A 752 -15.38 1.97 1.25
C LYS A 752 -16.89 2.13 1.04
N LYS A 753 -17.71 1.38 1.78
CA LYS A 753 -19.16 1.26 1.58
C LYS A 753 -19.91 1.40 2.90
N THR A 754 -19.81 2.57 3.52
CA THR A 754 -20.58 2.95 4.71
C THR A 754 -21.70 3.92 4.34
N TYR A 755 -22.93 3.62 4.73
CA TYR A 755 -24.15 4.37 4.41
C TYR A 755 -24.95 4.66 5.67
N PHE A 756 -25.65 5.80 5.73
CA PHE A 756 -26.43 6.18 6.92
C PHE A 756 -27.63 7.07 6.60
N SER A 757 -28.60 7.14 7.51
CA SER A 757 -29.88 7.83 7.27
C SER A 757 -30.01 9.30 7.71
N CYS A 758 -29.07 9.87 8.49
CA CYS A 758 -29.42 11.06 9.30
C CYS A 758 -28.45 12.26 9.40
N PHE A 759 -27.48 12.47 8.50
CA PHE A 759 -26.70 13.73 8.54
C PHE A 759 -26.86 14.56 7.25
N ASP A 760 -27.48 15.73 7.43
CA ASP A 760 -27.87 16.71 6.40
C ASP A 760 -26.65 17.36 5.74
N GLY A 761 -26.51 17.13 4.43
CA GLY A 761 -26.05 18.18 3.50
C GLY A 761 -24.58 18.14 3.06
N SER A 762 -24.21 17.21 2.17
CA SER A 762 -23.43 17.55 0.95
C SER A 762 -23.17 16.37 0.02
N ASP A 763 -23.33 15.12 0.48
CA ASP A 763 -23.04 13.93 -0.34
C ASP A 763 -24.25 12.98 -0.44
N SER A 764 -25.03 13.13 -1.51
CA SER A 764 -26.18 12.26 -1.80
C SER A 764 -25.79 10.83 -2.16
N THR A 765 -24.49 10.49 -2.18
CA THR A 765 -24.00 9.15 -2.52
C THR A 765 -24.04 8.17 -1.35
N MET A 766 -24.34 8.65 -0.13
CA MET A 766 -24.18 7.89 1.12
C MET A 766 -25.47 7.69 1.91
N GLY A 767 -26.55 8.39 1.54
CA GLY A 767 -27.85 8.29 2.17
C GLY A 767 -28.62 7.04 1.77
N PHE A 768 -29.43 6.46 2.67
CA PHE A 768 -30.36 5.42 2.26
C PHE A 768 -31.44 5.97 1.32
N GLU A 769 -31.87 5.13 0.38
CA GLU A 769 -32.85 5.48 -0.64
C GLU A 769 -34.22 4.95 -0.24
N PRO A 770 -35.26 5.80 -0.10
CA PRO A 770 -36.61 5.36 0.24
C PRO A 770 -37.26 4.57 -0.90
N LEU A 771 -37.84 3.40 -0.60
CA LEU A 771 -38.50 2.51 -1.57
C LEU A 771 -40.04 2.63 -1.57
N GLY A 772 -40.60 3.63 -0.88
CA GLY A 772 -42.04 3.72 -0.63
C GLY A 772 -42.47 5.04 0.00
N VAL A 773 -43.66 5.03 0.61
CA VAL A 773 -44.23 6.13 1.40
C VAL A 773 -44.48 5.61 2.81
N VAL A 774 -44.20 6.44 3.81
CA VAL A 774 -44.58 6.13 5.19
C VAL A 774 -46.08 6.32 5.33
N THR A 775 -46.78 5.33 5.88
CA THR A 775 -48.22 5.43 6.17
C THR A 775 -48.47 5.10 7.62
N SER A 776 -49.20 5.97 8.33
CA SER A 776 -49.60 5.72 9.71
C SER A 776 -50.97 5.03 9.80
N VAL A 777 -51.10 4.06 10.71
CA VAL A 777 -52.34 3.31 10.99
C VAL A 777 -52.61 3.30 12.50
N PRO A 778 -53.67 3.98 12.99
CA PRO A 778 -54.07 3.88 14.38
C PRO A 778 -54.74 2.52 14.66
N THR A 779 -54.26 1.77 15.65
CA THR A 779 -54.81 0.44 16.00
C THR A 779 -55.76 0.45 17.20
N GLY A 780 -55.87 1.60 17.88
CA GLY A 780 -56.66 1.78 19.10
C GLY A 780 -55.91 1.47 20.40
N THR A 781 -54.78 0.76 20.33
CA THR A 781 -53.86 0.50 21.45
C THR A 781 -52.46 1.09 21.23
N TYR A 782 -52.06 1.32 19.99
CA TYR A 782 -50.83 2.01 19.58
C TYR A 782 -51.04 2.73 18.23
N GLU A 783 -50.12 3.62 17.88
CA GLU A 783 -49.95 4.10 16.51
C GLU A 783 -48.82 3.33 15.83
N PHE A 784 -48.99 3.06 14.54
CA PHE A 784 -48.07 2.26 13.74
C PHE A 784 -47.69 2.98 12.46
N ALA A 785 -46.42 2.93 12.08
CA ALA A 785 -45.96 3.30 10.74
C ALA A 785 -44.91 2.31 10.24
N THR A 786 -44.74 2.22 8.93
CA THR A 786 -43.71 1.39 8.30
C THR A 786 -43.01 2.15 7.19
N GLY A 787 -41.73 1.86 6.99
CA GLY A 787 -40.90 2.36 5.91
C GLY A 787 -40.05 1.25 5.28
N MET A 788 -39.70 1.43 4.02
CA MET A 788 -38.82 0.56 3.24
C MET A 788 -37.76 1.40 2.54
N TRP A 789 -36.54 0.87 2.47
CA TRP A 789 -35.38 1.59 1.97
C TRP A 789 -34.31 0.63 1.42
N CYS A 790 -33.34 1.14 0.67
CA CYS A 790 -32.14 0.40 0.30
C CYS A 790 -30.88 1.26 0.41
N THR A 791 -29.70 0.62 0.36
CA THR A 791 -28.44 1.33 0.14
C THR A 791 -28.39 1.92 -1.29
N PRO A 792 -27.62 3.00 -1.53
CA PRO A 792 -27.42 3.57 -2.86
C PRO A 792 -27.04 2.58 -3.97
N ASP A 793 -26.27 1.55 -3.64
CA ASP A 793 -25.88 0.49 -4.58
C ASP A 793 -26.87 -0.70 -4.61
N THR A 794 -27.97 -0.62 -3.86
CA THR A 794 -29.04 -1.61 -3.73
C THR A 794 -28.65 -2.96 -3.12
N ALA A 795 -27.40 -3.13 -2.65
CA ALA A 795 -26.92 -4.39 -2.08
C ALA A 795 -27.65 -4.78 -0.79
N VAL A 796 -28.14 -3.80 -0.04
CA VAL A 796 -28.91 -4.03 1.19
C VAL A 796 -30.28 -3.37 1.06
N ILE A 797 -31.32 -4.14 1.34
CA ILE A 797 -32.70 -3.67 1.44
C ILE A 797 -33.12 -3.78 2.90
N GLY A 798 -33.79 -2.75 3.41
CA GLY A 798 -34.32 -2.78 4.76
C GLY A 798 -35.77 -2.34 4.86
N THR A 799 -36.41 -2.79 5.92
CA THR A 799 -37.74 -2.38 6.35
C THR A 799 -37.67 -1.96 7.80
N ILE A 800 -38.33 -0.84 8.13
CA ILE A 800 -38.49 -0.36 9.50
C ILE A 800 -39.97 -0.28 9.85
N GLU A 801 -40.31 -0.67 11.06
CA GLU A 801 -41.61 -0.46 11.67
C GLU A 801 -41.47 0.39 12.91
N TYR A 802 -42.40 1.32 13.09
CA TYR A 802 -42.50 2.21 14.23
C TYR A 802 -43.79 1.90 14.98
N TYR A 803 -43.69 1.66 16.29
CA TYR A 803 -44.83 1.47 17.17
C TYR A 803 -44.79 2.48 18.32
N VAL A 804 -45.90 3.17 18.54
CA VAL A 804 -46.05 4.13 19.62
C VAL A 804 -47.27 3.76 20.48
N PRO A 805 -47.09 3.13 21.65
CA PRO A 805 -48.19 2.77 22.53
C PRO A 805 -49.02 3.97 22.98
N ILE A 806 -50.35 3.85 22.97
CA ILE A 806 -51.28 4.91 23.41
C ILE A 806 -51.40 4.96 24.95
N HIS A 807 -50.88 3.94 25.67
CA HIS A 807 -51.02 3.86 27.12
C HIS A 807 -50.18 4.94 27.85
N PRO A 808 -50.76 5.70 28.79
CA PRO A 808 -50.09 6.83 29.45
C PRO A 808 -48.88 6.43 30.33
N ASP A 809 -48.75 5.16 30.69
CA ASP A 809 -47.63 4.65 31.51
C ASP A 809 -46.45 4.11 30.68
N THR A 810 -46.50 4.14 29.34
CA THR A 810 -45.51 3.55 28.42
C THR A 810 -45.12 4.53 27.31
N CYS A 811 -44.75 5.76 27.68
CA CYS A 811 -44.36 6.80 26.73
C CYS A 811 -43.00 6.44 26.06
N VAL A 812 -43.03 5.54 25.07
CA VAL A 812 -41.86 4.95 24.38
C VAL A 812 -42.11 4.79 22.88
N LEU A 813 -41.04 4.76 22.08
CA LEU A 813 -41.06 4.40 20.65
C LEU A 813 -40.39 3.04 20.53
N ILE A 814 -41.06 2.10 19.89
CA ILE A 814 -40.47 0.81 19.55
C ILE A 814 -40.21 0.82 18.04
N GLU A 815 -38.98 0.50 17.65
CA GLU A 815 -38.60 0.34 16.25
C GLU A 815 -38.16 -1.09 15.99
N ARG A 816 -38.74 -1.72 14.97
CA ARG A 816 -38.36 -3.05 14.49
C ARG A 816 -37.73 -2.94 13.11
N PHE A 817 -36.62 -3.62 12.92
CA PHE A 817 -35.83 -3.60 11.70
C PHE A 817 -35.79 -4.98 11.07
N TRP A 818 -35.83 -4.99 9.75
CA TRP A 818 -35.38 -6.11 8.93
C TRP A 818 -34.36 -5.60 7.92
N ILE A 819 -33.24 -6.28 7.80
CA ILE A 819 -32.16 -5.93 6.88
C ILE A 819 -31.83 -7.19 6.09
N THR A 820 -31.93 -7.11 4.77
CA THR A 820 -31.79 -8.24 3.84
C THR A 820 -30.63 -7.98 2.89
N ASN A 821 -29.81 -9.00 2.65
CA ASN A 821 -28.84 -8.99 1.57
C ASN A 821 -29.57 -9.20 0.23
N ALA A 822 -29.61 -8.14 -0.59
CA ALA A 822 -30.22 -8.15 -1.92
C ALA A 822 -29.19 -8.25 -3.05
N ALA A 823 -27.90 -8.38 -2.72
CA ALA A 823 -26.85 -8.65 -3.68
C ALA A 823 -26.81 -10.13 -4.08
N ASP A 824 -26.22 -10.43 -5.24
CA ASP A 824 -26.03 -11.80 -5.74
C ASP A 824 -24.89 -12.55 -5.01
N THR A 825 -24.21 -11.91 -4.05
CA THR A 825 -23.09 -12.45 -3.29
C THR A 825 -23.24 -12.24 -1.79
N ALA A 826 -22.58 -13.05 -0.98
CA ALA A 826 -22.50 -12.83 0.46
C ALA A 826 -21.93 -11.46 0.82
N ILE A 827 -22.49 -10.81 1.83
CA ILE A 827 -21.99 -9.54 2.37
C ILE A 827 -21.56 -9.71 3.82
N ARG A 828 -20.45 -9.07 4.20
CA ARG A 828 -20.04 -8.92 5.60
C ARG A 828 -20.62 -7.63 6.14
N LEU A 829 -21.72 -7.74 6.88
CA LEU A 829 -22.55 -6.64 7.35
C LEU A 829 -22.13 -6.17 8.75
N HIS A 830 -21.98 -4.85 8.88
CA HIS A 830 -21.95 -4.13 10.15
C HIS A 830 -23.17 -3.24 10.24
N VAL A 831 -23.86 -3.29 11.38
CA VAL A 831 -25.03 -2.45 11.65
C VAL A 831 -24.82 -1.74 12.96
N GLY A 832 -25.04 -0.44 12.98
CA GLY A 832 -25.09 0.34 14.21
C GLY A 832 -25.98 1.55 14.07
N GLU A 833 -25.94 2.42 15.08
CA GLU A 833 -26.70 3.65 15.10
C GLU A 833 -25.86 4.78 15.66
N ALA A 834 -25.93 5.93 14.99
CA ALA A 834 -25.38 7.19 15.45
C ALA A 834 -26.54 8.10 15.88
N ILE A 835 -26.39 8.73 17.03
CA ILE A 835 -27.44 9.53 17.66
C ILE A 835 -26.87 10.84 18.13
N ASP A 836 -27.53 11.92 17.74
CA ASP A 836 -27.26 13.26 18.20
C ASP A 836 -28.44 13.76 19.06
N TRP A 837 -28.14 14.11 20.31
CA TRP A 837 -29.12 14.65 21.27
C TRP A 837 -28.76 16.08 21.63
N ASP A 838 -29.51 17.02 21.07
CA ASP A 838 -29.49 18.41 21.48
C ASP A 838 -30.30 18.57 22.78
N ILE A 839 -29.60 18.52 23.91
CA ILE A 839 -30.18 18.95 25.19
C ILE A 839 -30.02 20.47 25.25
N PRO A 840 -31.10 21.27 25.35
CA PRO A 840 -31.04 22.72 25.16
C PRO A 840 -29.93 23.42 25.96
N ASP A 841 -28.85 23.82 25.30
CA ASP A 841 -27.92 24.80 25.84
C ASP A 841 -28.62 26.17 25.84
N SER A 842 -29.08 26.62 26.99
CA SER A 842 -29.41 28.04 27.10
C SER A 842 -28.07 28.79 27.11
N LEU A 843 -27.71 29.39 25.96
CA LEU A 843 -26.60 30.32 25.70
C LEU A 843 -26.40 31.46 26.75
N GLU A 844 -27.18 31.50 27.84
CA GLU A 844 -27.07 32.43 28.96
C GLU A 844 -26.39 31.85 30.22
N LEU A 845 -26.01 30.56 30.27
CA LEU A 845 -25.48 29.90 31.49
C LEU A 845 -23.97 29.63 31.53
N ASN A 846 -23.17 30.45 30.86
CA ASN A 846 -21.70 30.50 31.02
C ASN A 846 -21.19 30.89 32.44
N ALA A 847 -22.00 30.74 33.50
CA ALA A 847 -21.67 31.12 34.87
C ALA A 847 -21.92 30.03 35.94
N ALA A 848 -22.51 28.87 35.61
CA ALA A 848 -22.78 27.82 36.60
C ALA A 848 -22.79 26.40 36.01
N GLY A 849 -21.65 25.95 35.46
CA GLY A 849 -21.31 24.58 35.00
C GLY A 849 -22.38 23.50 35.18
N SER A 850 -23.33 23.44 34.25
CA SER A 850 -24.34 22.40 34.18
C SER A 850 -24.03 21.48 33.00
N ASP A 851 -23.54 20.28 33.30
CA ASP A 851 -22.91 19.41 32.30
C ASP A 851 -23.89 18.39 31.71
N ASN A 852 -23.87 18.22 30.38
CA ASN A 852 -24.48 17.09 29.70
C ASN A 852 -23.65 15.83 30.01
N ILE A 853 -24.30 14.76 30.49
CA ILE A 853 -23.65 13.52 30.92
C ILE A 853 -24.14 12.35 30.05
N GLY A 854 -23.20 11.64 29.43
CA GLY A 854 -23.47 10.34 28.80
C GLY A 854 -23.37 9.20 29.82
N GLY A 855 -24.16 8.15 29.65
CA GLY A 855 -24.15 6.99 30.53
C GLY A 855 -24.63 5.72 29.85
N PHE A 856 -24.37 4.59 30.51
CA PHE A 856 -24.71 3.26 30.02
C PHE A 856 -25.28 2.39 31.12
N ASN A 857 -26.26 1.56 30.78
CA ASN A 857 -26.76 0.51 31.65
C ASN A 857 -26.64 -0.83 30.91
N ALA A 858 -25.53 -1.54 31.14
CA ALA A 858 -25.26 -2.83 30.51
C ALA A 858 -26.34 -3.89 30.82
N ALA A 859 -26.95 -3.86 32.01
CA ALA A 859 -28.03 -4.81 32.36
C ALA A 859 -29.32 -4.56 31.58
N ARG A 860 -29.53 -3.33 31.10
CA ARG A 860 -30.64 -2.96 30.22
C ARG A 860 -30.23 -2.83 28.76
N GLU A 861 -28.95 -3.04 28.45
CA GLU A 861 -28.35 -2.82 27.13
C GLU A 861 -28.65 -1.43 26.56
N MET A 862 -28.56 -0.42 27.42
CA MET A 862 -29.09 0.90 27.17
C MET A 862 -27.97 1.94 27.18
N VAL A 863 -27.97 2.80 26.17
CA VAL A 863 -27.17 4.03 26.09
C VAL A 863 -28.07 5.20 26.42
N TYR A 864 -27.59 6.13 27.25
CA TYR A 864 -28.39 7.30 27.61
C TYR A 864 -27.59 8.58 27.78
N GLN A 865 -28.28 9.71 27.64
CA GLN A 865 -27.74 11.04 27.95
C GLN A 865 -28.67 11.75 28.93
N THR A 866 -28.08 12.57 29.81
CA THR A 866 -28.80 13.30 30.86
C THR A 866 -28.37 14.76 30.89
N GLY A 867 -29.32 15.69 31.07
CA GLY A 867 -29.02 17.11 31.22
C GLY A 867 -30.20 17.91 31.77
N PRO A 868 -29.99 19.15 32.22
CA PRO A 868 -31.04 19.95 32.86
C PRO A 868 -31.99 20.59 31.84
N ASP A 869 -33.29 20.57 32.14
CA ASP A 869 -34.34 21.14 31.27
C ASP A 869 -34.35 22.70 31.26
N ARG A 870 -34.09 23.38 32.40
CA ARG A 870 -34.15 24.87 32.51
C ARG A 870 -33.27 25.47 33.64
N PRO A 871 -32.98 26.79 33.63
CA PRO A 871 -32.14 27.48 34.63
C PRO A 871 -32.63 27.46 36.10
N TRP A 872 -33.79 26.86 36.37
CA TRP A 872 -34.39 26.76 37.72
C TRP A 872 -35.21 25.47 37.92
N ALA A 873 -35.13 24.51 37.00
CA ALA A 873 -35.77 23.21 37.12
C ALA A 873 -34.80 22.18 37.72
N THR A 874 -35.31 21.24 38.53
CA THR A 874 -34.57 20.13 39.13
C THR A 874 -34.60 18.85 38.29
N ASP A 875 -35.23 18.93 37.11
CA ASP A 875 -35.67 17.76 36.35
C ASP A 875 -34.63 17.48 35.25
N LEU A 876 -34.00 16.31 35.32
CA LEU A 876 -33.09 15.82 34.28
C LEU A 876 -33.94 15.25 33.13
N ILE A 877 -33.63 15.67 31.90
CA ILE A 877 -34.10 14.98 30.71
C ILE A 877 -33.14 13.84 30.44
N ASP A 878 -33.64 12.61 30.57
CA ASP A 878 -32.87 11.43 30.25
C ASP A 878 -33.46 10.73 29.05
N TYR A 879 -32.61 10.40 28.07
CA TYR A 879 -33.03 9.72 26.85
C TYR A 879 -32.29 8.40 26.67
N CYS A 880 -32.96 7.34 26.23
CA CYS A 880 -32.35 6.04 25.91
C CYS A 880 -32.55 5.67 24.45
N ALA A 881 -31.52 5.12 23.82
CA ALA A 881 -31.66 4.32 22.62
C ALA A 881 -30.93 2.97 22.78
N GLY A 882 -31.66 1.89 22.52
CA GLY A 882 -31.09 0.55 22.38
C GLY A 882 -31.55 -0.40 23.48
N ALA A 883 -32.14 -1.51 23.06
CA ALA A 883 -32.49 -2.66 23.86
C ALA A 883 -32.70 -3.81 22.88
N ARG A 884 -31.62 -4.45 22.45
CA ARG A 884 -31.68 -5.61 21.54
C ARG A 884 -32.29 -6.78 22.32
N PHE A 885 -33.12 -7.60 21.67
CA PHE A 885 -33.85 -8.69 22.36
C PHE A 885 -33.18 -10.06 22.21
N VAL A 886 -32.27 -10.22 21.25
CA VAL A 886 -31.80 -11.54 20.83
C VAL A 886 -30.29 -11.76 21.10
N ASP A 887 -29.48 -10.69 21.17
CA ASP A 887 -28.05 -10.75 21.51
C ASP A 887 -27.60 -9.45 22.20
N PRO A 888 -26.54 -9.49 23.04
CA PRO A 888 -25.99 -8.30 23.66
C PRO A 888 -25.40 -7.33 22.64
N ILE A 889 -25.62 -6.02 22.86
CA ILE A 889 -24.95 -4.93 22.13
C ILE A 889 -23.42 -5.13 22.27
N PRO A 890 -22.67 -5.29 21.15
CA PRO A 890 -21.22 -5.50 21.20
C PRO A 890 -20.45 -4.37 21.90
N GLY A 891 -20.89 -3.13 21.68
CA GLY A 891 -20.40 -1.98 22.42
C GLY A 891 -21.09 -0.68 22.06
N ALA A 892 -20.87 0.33 22.89
CA ALA A 892 -21.38 1.68 22.73
C ALA A 892 -20.42 2.73 23.29
N ILE A 893 -20.43 3.91 22.70
CA ILE A 893 -19.62 5.06 23.10
C ILE A 893 -20.44 6.34 23.07
N CYS A 894 -20.21 7.23 24.03
CA CYS A 894 -20.75 8.60 23.99
C CYS A 894 -19.58 9.57 23.88
N LEU A 895 -19.69 10.51 22.93
CA LEU A 895 -18.64 11.42 22.48
C LEU A 895 -19.12 12.88 22.56
N GLU A 896 -18.18 13.81 22.54
CA GLU A 896 -18.46 15.26 22.49
C GLU A 896 -18.68 15.69 21.02
N ASN A 897 -19.75 16.44 20.73
CA ASN A 897 -20.06 16.88 19.37
C ASN A 897 -19.01 17.85 18.82
N ASP A 898 -18.47 18.71 19.67
CA ASP A 898 -17.45 19.73 19.37
C ASP A 898 -16.11 19.16 18.86
N ARG A 899 -15.89 17.86 19.01
CA ARG A 899 -14.68 17.17 18.53
C ARG A 899 -14.93 16.20 17.40
N TRP A 900 -16.11 15.58 17.37
CA TRP A 900 -16.40 14.49 16.43
C TRP A 900 -17.30 14.92 15.28
N ILE A 901 -18.31 15.75 15.56
CA ILE A 901 -19.35 16.12 14.60
C ILE A 901 -19.12 17.54 14.09
N TYR A 902 -19.03 18.53 14.97
CA TYR A 902 -19.01 19.95 14.60
C TYR A 902 -17.74 20.38 13.83
N PRO A 903 -16.50 19.97 14.19
CA PRO A 903 -15.30 20.35 13.44
C PRO A 903 -15.30 19.85 11.99
N ASN A 904 -16.02 18.76 11.76
CA ASN A 904 -16.00 18.00 10.51
C ASN A 904 -17.30 18.18 9.69
N SER A 905 -18.24 19.02 10.15
CA SER A 905 -19.57 19.18 9.53
C SER A 905 -20.38 17.87 9.43
N GLY A 906 -20.21 16.97 10.40
CA GLY A 906 -20.81 15.62 10.41
C GLY A 906 -19.78 14.53 10.74
N TYR A 907 -20.22 13.28 10.73
CA TYR A 907 -19.31 12.14 10.79
C TYR A 907 -18.65 11.86 9.45
N PHE A 908 -17.36 11.53 9.45
CA PHE A 908 -16.74 10.88 8.30
C PHE A 908 -17.20 9.42 8.21
N PRO A 909 -17.67 8.94 7.04
CA PRO A 909 -18.23 7.61 6.88
C PRO A 909 -17.28 6.48 7.29
N ASP A 910 -16.03 6.55 6.83
CA ASP A 910 -15.01 5.55 7.16
C ASP A 910 -14.70 5.57 8.65
N SER A 911 -14.65 6.75 9.27
CA SER A 911 -14.40 6.89 10.71
C SER A 911 -15.56 6.36 11.55
N LEU A 912 -16.81 6.56 11.11
CA LEU A 912 -18.00 6.07 11.80
C LEU A 912 -18.17 4.55 11.64
N GLY A 913 -17.96 4.02 10.42
CA GLY A 913 -17.93 2.58 10.16
C GLY A 913 -16.84 1.87 10.99
N ASN A 914 -15.62 2.44 11.02
CA ASN A 914 -14.52 1.94 11.84
C ASN A 914 -14.81 1.99 13.34
N LEU A 915 -15.38 3.09 13.81
CA LEU A 915 -15.78 3.22 15.20
C LEU A 915 -16.76 2.08 15.54
N MET A 916 -17.84 1.91 14.77
CA MET A 916 -18.83 0.86 15.02
C MET A 916 -18.27 -0.55 14.96
N ARG A 917 -17.31 -0.83 14.06
CA ARG A 917 -16.66 -2.15 13.97
C ARG A 917 -15.79 -2.48 15.18
N THR A 918 -15.21 -1.47 15.82
CA THR A 918 -14.24 -1.65 16.92
C THR A 918 -14.86 -1.49 18.31
N LEU A 919 -16.14 -1.12 18.40
CA LEU A 919 -16.82 -0.94 19.68
C LEU A 919 -16.90 -2.25 20.47
N THR A 920 -16.22 -2.27 21.62
CA THR A 920 -16.33 -3.34 22.61
C THR A 920 -16.68 -2.76 23.98
N GLY A 921 -17.78 -3.21 24.58
CA GLY A 921 -18.21 -2.71 25.89
C GLY A 921 -18.73 -1.27 25.86
N TYR A 922 -18.86 -0.65 27.04
CA TYR A 922 -19.53 0.65 27.21
C TYR A 922 -18.53 1.70 27.69
N THR A 923 -18.33 2.77 26.92
CA THR A 923 -17.32 3.80 27.20
C THR A 923 -17.90 5.21 27.12
N VAL A 924 -17.72 6.03 28.16
CA VAL A 924 -18.01 7.47 28.09
C VAL A 924 -16.67 8.19 27.89
N GLN A 925 -16.48 8.84 26.75
CA GLN A 925 -15.28 9.65 26.52
C GLN A 925 -15.56 11.06 27.04
N TYR A 926 -14.83 11.45 28.10
CA TYR A 926 -15.08 12.66 28.91
C TYR A 926 -16.44 12.61 29.61
N PRO A 927 -16.56 12.53 30.94
CA PRO A 927 -17.85 12.27 31.61
C PRO A 927 -18.80 13.49 31.67
N ASP A 928 -18.28 14.71 31.51
CA ASP A 928 -18.98 15.99 31.58
C ASP A 928 -18.64 16.86 30.35
N SER A 929 -19.65 17.50 29.73
CA SER A 929 -19.46 18.44 28.60
C SER A 929 -20.38 19.65 28.77
N VAL A 930 -19.85 20.85 28.46
CA VAL A 930 -20.62 22.10 28.37
C VAL A 930 -21.30 22.27 27.00
N GLU A 931 -20.94 21.45 26.01
CA GLU A 931 -21.53 21.40 24.66
C GLU A 931 -22.33 20.09 24.46
N ASP A 932 -23.09 20.00 23.36
CA ASP A 932 -23.89 18.82 23.01
C ASP A 932 -23.05 17.55 22.87
N ARG A 933 -23.71 16.39 23.05
CA ARG A 933 -23.09 15.07 22.97
C ARG A 933 -23.84 14.21 21.98
N ASN A 934 -23.10 13.24 21.44
CA ASN A 934 -23.64 12.16 20.65
C ASN A 934 -23.34 10.81 21.31
N CYS A 935 -24.07 9.79 20.90
CA CYS A 935 -23.69 8.42 21.20
C CYS A 935 -23.78 7.54 19.94
N VAL A 936 -22.86 6.58 19.86
CA VAL A 936 -22.79 5.58 18.79
C VAL A 936 -22.81 4.20 19.42
N TYR A 937 -23.60 3.27 18.89
CA TYR A 937 -23.58 1.88 19.34
C TYR A 937 -23.67 0.90 18.18
N ALA A 938 -23.07 -0.27 18.36
CA ALA A 938 -23.12 -1.35 17.38
C ALA A 938 -24.32 -2.27 17.67
N VAL A 939 -25.04 -2.67 16.63
CA VAL A 939 -26.06 -3.71 16.69
C VAL A 939 -25.45 -5.05 16.30
N ALA A 940 -24.72 -5.10 15.18
CA ALA A 940 -24.03 -6.28 14.68
C ALA A 940 -22.66 -5.89 14.11
N GLN A 941 -21.65 -6.73 14.33
CA GLN A 941 -20.29 -6.56 13.83
C GLN A 941 -19.86 -7.83 13.10
N ASP A 942 -19.27 -7.68 11.91
CA ASP A 942 -18.72 -8.78 11.09
C ASP A 942 -19.73 -9.91 10.81
N LEU A 943 -21.01 -9.57 10.62
CA LEU A 943 -22.05 -10.56 10.35
C LEU A 943 -22.08 -10.93 8.87
N VAL A 944 -21.78 -12.18 8.53
CA VAL A 944 -21.93 -12.66 7.14
C VAL A 944 -23.40 -12.95 6.85
N LEU A 945 -23.94 -12.37 5.78
CA LEU A 945 -25.26 -12.66 5.23
C LEU A 945 -25.13 -13.16 3.79
N GLU A 946 -25.63 -14.36 3.51
CA GLU A 946 -25.76 -14.90 2.15
C GLU A 946 -26.85 -14.18 1.34
N PRO A 947 -26.86 -14.29 0.00
CA PRO A 947 -27.92 -13.70 -0.82
C PRO A 947 -29.32 -14.12 -0.36
N GLY A 948 -30.19 -13.14 -0.12
CA GLY A 948 -31.54 -13.36 0.39
C GLY A 948 -31.64 -13.62 1.90
N GLU A 949 -30.52 -13.77 2.62
CA GLU A 949 -30.54 -13.81 4.08
C GLU A 949 -30.79 -12.43 4.66
N CYS A 950 -31.31 -12.44 5.89
CA CYS A 950 -31.75 -11.24 6.57
C CYS A 950 -31.55 -11.36 8.08
N ILE A 951 -31.38 -10.20 8.71
CA ILE A 951 -31.44 -10.05 10.16
C ILE A 951 -32.63 -9.22 10.58
N SER A 952 -33.09 -9.47 11.81
CA SER A 952 -34.06 -8.60 12.46
C SER A 952 -33.58 -8.20 13.85
N TYR A 953 -33.92 -6.98 14.25
CA TYR A 953 -33.75 -6.53 15.62
C TYR A 953 -34.81 -5.50 15.98
N CYS A 954 -35.10 -5.40 17.28
CA CYS A 954 -36.02 -4.43 17.82
C CYS A 954 -35.28 -3.55 18.83
N LYS A 955 -35.64 -2.26 18.91
CA LYS A 955 -35.11 -1.32 19.89
C LYS A 955 -36.22 -0.49 20.50
N VAL A 956 -35.99 -0.02 21.73
CA VAL A 956 -36.90 0.85 22.46
C VAL A 956 -36.21 2.17 22.70
N LYS A 957 -36.93 3.27 22.46
CA LYS A 957 -36.53 4.62 22.79
C LYS A 957 -37.49 5.22 23.80
N ALA A 958 -36.94 5.98 24.73
CA ALA A 958 -37.72 6.62 25.78
C ALA A 958 -37.05 7.94 26.17
N SER A 959 -37.87 8.90 26.62
CA SER A 959 -37.42 10.11 27.31
C SER A 959 -38.09 10.18 28.69
N SER A 960 -37.43 10.79 29.67
CA SER A 960 -37.95 10.93 31.04
C SER A 960 -37.59 12.30 31.61
N LEU A 961 -38.54 12.95 32.32
CA LEU A 961 -38.28 14.13 33.16
C LEU A 961 -37.95 13.78 34.62
N ILE A 962 -38.11 12.50 35.01
CA ILE A 962 -37.99 12.04 36.40
C ILE A 962 -36.55 11.63 36.75
N GLY A 963 -35.68 11.47 35.75
CA GLY A 963 -34.31 10.99 35.94
C GLY A 963 -34.06 9.54 35.47
N VAL A 964 -32.79 9.11 35.60
CA VAL A 964 -32.26 7.83 35.08
C VAL A 964 -32.74 6.68 35.93
N GLY A 965 -33.16 6.94 37.17
CA GLY A 965 -33.88 6.00 38.01
C GLY A 965 -33.79 6.32 39.50
N ARG A 966 -34.74 5.80 40.27
CA ARG A 966 -34.73 5.70 41.74
C ARG A 966 -34.76 4.23 42.15
N THR A 967 -33.83 3.82 43.00
CA THR A 967 -33.71 2.44 43.49
C THR A 967 -34.79 2.05 44.53
N ASP A 968 -35.74 2.93 44.84
CA ASP A 968 -36.74 2.75 45.90
C ASP A 968 -38.09 2.17 45.42
N GLY A 969 -38.23 1.89 44.12
CA GLY A 969 -39.42 1.27 43.54
C GLY A 969 -40.65 2.19 43.42
N THR A 970 -40.51 3.50 43.63
CA THR A 970 -41.59 4.49 43.43
C THR A 970 -41.57 5.16 42.05
N ASP A 971 -40.85 4.56 41.12
CA ASP A 971 -40.23 5.23 39.98
C ASP A 971 -40.95 4.97 38.65
N ASN A 972 -42.27 5.12 38.63
CA ASN A 972 -43.13 4.69 37.51
C ASN A 972 -42.90 5.41 36.18
N GLY A 973 -42.07 6.46 36.14
CA GLY A 973 -41.77 7.23 34.94
C GLY A 973 -40.30 7.62 34.78
N SER A 974 -39.35 6.95 35.44
CA SER A 974 -37.94 7.10 35.09
C SER A 974 -37.60 6.47 33.75
N LEU A 975 -36.43 6.84 33.22
CA LEU A 975 -35.93 6.29 31.99
C LEU A 975 -35.73 4.76 32.06
N PHE A 976 -35.16 4.24 33.15
CA PHE A 976 -34.99 2.79 33.32
C PHE A 976 -36.32 2.05 33.32
N ASN A 977 -37.35 2.58 33.98
CA ASN A 977 -38.66 1.92 34.04
C ASN A 977 -39.40 2.01 32.70
N LEU A 978 -39.32 3.15 32.01
CA LEU A 978 -39.90 3.30 30.67
C LEU A 978 -39.28 2.30 29.68
N ILE A 979 -37.96 2.12 29.74
CA ILE A 979 -37.27 1.10 28.93
C ILE A 979 -37.72 -0.31 29.29
N ASP A 980 -37.78 -0.66 30.58
CA ASP A 980 -38.25 -1.99 31.02
C ASP A 980 -39.69 -2.26 30.54
N LYS A 981 -40.57 -1.25 30.64
CA LYS A 981 -41.97 -1.35 30.17
C LYS A 981 -42.07 -1.45 28.65
N GLY A 982 -41.27 -0.68 27.91
CA GLY A 982 -41.24 -0.75 26.44
C GLY A 982 -40.72 -2.10 25.97
N LYS A 983 -39.73 -2.67 26.67
CA LYS A 983 -39.25 -4.03 26.41
C LYS A 983 -40.36 -5.06 26.62
N GLN A 984 -41.04 -4.99 27.77
CA GLN A 984 -42.16 -5.89 28.07
C GLN A 984 -43.29 -5.73 27.05
N TRP A 985 -43.59 -4.50 26.64
CA TRP A 985 -44.61 -4.23 25.63
C TRP A 985 -44.26 -4.89 24.28
N ALA A 986 -43.01 -4.79 23.83
CA ALA A 986 -42.57 -5.42 22.58
C ALA A 986 -42.68 -6.96 22.63
N ILE A 987 -42.36 -7.57 23.77
CA ILE A 987 -42.53 -9.02 24.01
C ILE A 987 -44.03 -9.39 23.98
N ASP A 988 -44.88 -8.61 24.66
CA ASP A 988 -46.32 -8.85 24.70
C ASP A 988 -46.97 -8.74 23.30
N HIS A 989 -46.32 -8.03 22.37
CA HIS A 989 -46.73 -7.86 20.97
C HIS A 989 -45.93 -8.74 19.99
N ASN A 990 -45.14 -9.69 20.51
CA ASN A 990 -44.41 -10.70 19.74
C ASN A 990 -43.42 -10.09 18.71
N LEU A 991 -42.83 -8.94 19.07
CA LEU A 991 -41.82 -8.23 18.27
C LEU A 991 -40.39 -8.75 18.55
N ASP A 992 -40.24 -9.70 19.48
CA ASP A 992 -38.99 -10.31 19.94
C ASP A 992 -38.60 -11.60 19.17
N GLY A 993 -39.43 -12.06 18.22
CA GLY A 993 -39.16 -13.25 17.41
C GLY A 993 -38.12 -13.03 16.30
N PRO A 994 -37.26 -14.03 15.99
CA PRO A 994 -36.17 -13.91 14.99
C PRO A 994 -36.63 -13.91 13.52
N GLY A 995 -37.93 -13.79 13.24
CA GLY A 995 -38.46 -13.96 11.89
C GLY A 995 -38.26 -12.73 11.00
N CYS A 996 -37.59 -12.93 9.87
CA CYS A 996 -37.71 -12.04 8.72
C CYS A 996 -39.11 -12.15 8.10
N PRO A 997 -39.63 -11.08 7.47
CA PRO A 997 -40.94 -11.12 6.82
C PRO A 997 -40.80 -12.01 5.58
N GLY A 998 -41.48 -13.16 5.56
CA GLY A 998 -41.47 -14.09 4.42
C GLY A 998 -40.96 -15.50 4.73
N GLN A 999 -40.29 -15.74 5.87
CA GLN A 999 -40.06 -17.12 6.32
C GLN A 999 -41.25 -17.61 7.14
N ILE A 1000 -42.18 -18.30 6.47
CA ILE A 1000 -43.17 -19.13 7.15
C ILE A 1000 -42.40 -20.31 7.78
N SER A 1001 -42.14 -20.24 9.08
CA SER A 1001 -41.72 -21.43 9.84
C SER A 1001 -42.95 -22.30 10.05
N CYS A 1002 -43.24 -23.17 9.08
CA CYS A 1002 -44.20 -24.24 9.29
C CYS A 1002 -43.51 -25.61 9.28
N THR A 1003 -44.07 -26.54 10.04
CA THR A 1003 -43.57 -27.90 10.06
C THR A 1003 -44.06 -28.61 8.80
N ILE A 1004 -43.17 -28.87 7.84
CA ILE A 1004 -43.56 -29.54 6.60
C ILE A 1004 -44.12 -30.93 6.92
N GLY A 1005 -45.33 -31.19 6.42
CA GLY A 1005 -46.11 -32.39 6.71
C GLY A 1005 -47.13 -32.26 7.84
N ASP A 1006 -47.10 -31.18 8.63
CA ASP A 1006 -48.11 -30.84 9.65
C ASP A 1006 -49.18 -29.95 9.01
N ALA A 1007 -50.09 -30.59 8.28
CA ALA A 1007 -51.10 -29.90 7.49
C ALA A 1007 -52.21 -29.31 8.37
N ASP A 1008 -52.48 -29.90 9.54
CA ASP A 1008 -53.54 -29.45 10.44
C ASP A 1008 -53.07 -28.47 11.53
N GLY A 1009 -51.77 -28.22 11.63
CA GLY A 1009 -51.15 -27.25 12.54
C GLY A 1009 -51.11 -27.75 13.99
N SER A 1010 -51.06 -29.06 14.20
CA SER A 1010 -51.09 -29.69 15.51
C SER A 1010 -49.74 -29.67 16.24
N GLY A 1011 -48.66 -29.31 15.55
CA GLY A 1011 -47.28 -29.31 16.04
C GLY A 1011 -46.55 -30.65 15.84
N GLY A 1012 -47.09 -31.55 14.99
CA GLY A 1012 -46.51 -32.86 14.69
C GLY A 1012 -47.02 -33.42 13.37
N VAL A 1013 -46.29 -34.40 12.80
CA VAL A 1013 -46.66 -35.06 11.54
C VAL A 1013 -47.24 -36.44 11.84
N ASP A 1014 -48.56 -36.60 11.69
CA ASP A 1014 -49.27 -37.85 11.94
C ASP A 1014 -50.40 -38.14 10.93
N ILE A 1015 -51.27 -39.11 11.27
CA ILE A 1015 -52.32 -39.58 10.35
C ILE A 1015 -53.43 -38.56 10.16
N ASP A 1016 -53.63 -37.64 11.10
CA ASP A 1016 -54.64 -36.61 11.01
C ASP A 1016 -54.25 -35.58 9.93
N ASP A 1017 -52.95 -35.31 9.72
CA ASP A 1017 -52.44 -34.50 8.59
C ASP A 1017 -52.74 -35.12 7.23
N VAL A 1018 -52.57 -36.43 7.11
CA VAL A 1018 -52.89 -37.19 5.90
C VAL A 1018 -54.38 -37.06 5.59
N VAL A 1019 -55.24 -37.18 6.61
CA VAL A 1019 -56.69 -37.02 6.47
C VAL A 1019 -57.04 -35.57 6.10
N TYR A 1020 -56.33 -34.60 6.67
CA TYR A 1020 -56.48 -33.18 6.39
C TYR A 1020 -56.15 -32.85 4.93
N LEU A 1021 -55.01 -33.33 4.42
CA LEU A 1021 -54.61 -33.15 3.02
C LEU A 1021 -55.57 -33.83 2.05
N ILE A 1022 -56.05 -35.05 2.34
CA ILE A 1022 -57.06 -35.72 1.52
C ILE A 1022 -58.35 -34.88 1.46
N ALA A 1023 -58.75 -34.29 2.59
CA ALA A 1023 -59.94 -33.44 2.64
C ALA A 1023 -59.76 -32.16 1.81
N TYR A 1024 -58.60 -31.50 1.94
CA TYR A 1024 -58.21 -30.34 1.13
C TYR A 1024 -58.22 -30.66 -0.37
N ILE A 1025 -57.55 -31.73 -0.79
CA ILE A 1025 -57.34 -32.09 -2.20
C ILE A 1025 -58.66 -32.54 -2.87
N PHE A 1026 -59.43 -33.42 -2.23
CA PHE A 1026 -60.55 -34.10 -2.91
C PHE A 1026 -61.94 -33.61 -2.53
N THR A 1027 -62.09 -32.97 -1.37
CA THR A 1027 -63.41 -32.60 -0.85
C THR A 1027 -63.61 -31.10 -0.65
N GLY A 1028 -62.61 -30.29 -1.00
CA GLY A 1028 -62.64 -28.83 -0.83
C GLY A 1028 -62.59 -28.42 0.64
N GLY A 1029 -61.86 -29.18 1.46
CA GLY A 1029 -61.54 -28.80 2.83
C GLY A 1029 -60.68 -27.53 2.90
N PRO A 1030 -60.44 -26.98 4.10
CA PRO A 1030 -59.55 -25.83 4.28
C PRO A 1030 -58.11 -26.15 3.80
N PRO A 1031 -57.35 -25.16 3.29
CA PRO A 1031 -55.93 -25.33 3.03
C PRO A 1031 -55.15 -25.62 4.33
N PRO A 1032 -53.93 -26.19 4.24
CA PRO A 1032 -53.09 -26.40 5.42
C PRO A 1032 -52.97 -25.14 6.29
N VAL A 1033 -53.01 -25.33 7.61
CA VAL A 1033 -53.36 -24.27 8.57
C VAL A 1033 -52.33 -23.14 8.64
N GLU A 1034 -51.04 -23.46 8.57
CA GLU A 1034 -49.96 -22.47 8.69
C GLU A 1034 -49.64 -21.81 7.34
N ALA A 1035 -49.48 -22.60 6.28
CA ALA A 1035 -49.41 -22.16 4.88
C ALA A 1035 -49.60 -23.32 3.91
N VAL A 1036 -49.96 -23.02 2.65
CA VAL A 1036 -50.19 -24.06 1.64
C VAL A 1036 -48.96 -24.93 1.42
N CYS A 1037 -47.76 -24.36 1.41
CA CYS A 1037 -46.49 -25.10 1.29
C CYS A 1037 -46.26 -26.13 2.41
N CYS A 1038 -46.91 -26.00 3.58
CA CYS A 1038 -46.74 -26.96 4.68
C CYS A 1038 -47.37 -28.31 4.38
N GLY A 1039 -48.28 -28.36 3.38
CA GLY A 1039 -48.84 -29.60 2.85
C GLY A 1039 -48.02 -30.25 1.73
N ASP A 1040 -46.95 -29.60 1.25
CA ASP A 1040 -46.03 -30.10 0.22
C ASP A 1040 -44.94 -30.94 0.91
N ALA A 1041 -45.29 -32.17 1.27
CA ALA A 1041 -44.45 -33.05 2.06
C ALA A 1041 -43.27 -33.62 1.26
N ASP A 1042 -43.38 -33.69 -0.06
CA ASP A 1042 -42.34 -34.20 -0.94
C ASP A 1042 -41.43 -33.13 -1.58
N GLY A 1043 -41.77 -31.85 -1.41
CA GLY A 1043 -40.98 -30.70 -1.85
C GLY A 1043 -41.11 -30.42 -3.35
N SER A 1044 -42.25 -30.74 -3.95
CA SER A 1044 -42.51 -30.64 -5.39
C SER A 1044 -42.91 -29.25 -5.86
N GLY A 1045 -43.20 -28.32 -4.93
CA GLY A 1045 -43.68 -26.97 -5.20
C GLY A 1045 -45.22 -26.86 -5.26
N GLY A 1046 -45.96 -27.85 -4.75
CA GLY A 1046 -47.41 -27.89 -4.74
C GLY A 1046 -47.96 -28.93 -3.76
N VAL A 1047 -49.26 -28.85 -3.44
CA VAL A 1047 -49.93 -29.83 -2.57
C VAL A 1047 -50.84 -30.73 -3.40
N ASP A 1048 -50.48 -31.99 -3.54
CA ASP A 1048 -51.26 -32.99 -4.25
C ASP A 1048 -51.25 -34.38 -3.58
N ILE A 1049 -51.64 -35.42 -4.34
CA ILE A 1049 -51.81 -36.76 -3.80
C ILE A 1049 -50.47 -37.45 -3.49
N ASP A 1050 -49.39 -37.01 -4.13
CA ASP A 1050 -48.06 -37.57 -3.91
C ASP A 1050 -47.54 -37.19 -2.51
N ASP A 1051 -47.90 -36.00 -1.99
CA ASP A 1051 -47.64 -35.59 -0.59
C ASP A 1051 -48.33 -36.50 0.43
N VAL A 1052 -49.59 -36.86 0.16
CA VAL A 1052 -50.35 -37.78 1.00
C VAL A 1052 -49.68 -39.16 1.03
N VAL A 1053 -49.22 -39.64 -0.13
CA VAL A 1053 -48.50 -40.92 -0.24
C VAL A 1053 -47.16 -40.82 0.50
N TYR A 1054 -46.46 -39.69 0.38
CA TYR A 1054 -45.20 -39.41 1.04
C TYR A 1054 -45.34 -39.44 2.57
N LEU A 1055 -46.35 -38.77 3.12
CA LEU A 1055 -46.64 -38.79 4.56
C LEU A 1055 -47.02 -40.17 5.06
N ILE A 1056 -47.85 -40.94 4.33
CA ILE A 1056 -48.18 -42.32 4.71
C ILE A 1056 -46.91 -43.19 4.75
N ALA A 1057 -46.01 -43.01 3.78
CA ALA A 1057 -44.76 -43.75 3.74
C ALA A 1057 -43.85 -43.40 4.92
N TYR A 1058 -43.72 -42.11 5.24
CA TYR A 1058 -43.00 -41.60 6.40
C TYR A 1058 -43.58 -42.17 7.72
N ILE A 1059 -44.89 -42.04 7.94
CA ILE A 1059 -45.57 -42.41 9.19
C ILE A 1059 -45.57 -43.93 9.43
N PHE A 1060 -45.89 -44.75 8.42
CA PHE A 1060 -46.17 -46.18 8.62
C PHE A 1060 -45.06 -47.11 8.14
N THR A 1061 -44.21 -46.68 7.22
CA THR A 1061 -43.23 -47.56 6.57
C THR A 1061 -41.77 -47.16 6.79
N GLY A 1062 -41.54 -46.07 7.54
CA GLY A 1062 -40.19 -45.55 7.80
C GLY A 1062 -39.55 -44.91 6.57
N GLY A 1063 -40.37 -44.29 5.71
CA GLY A 1063 -39.92 -43.46 4.60
C GLY A 1063 -39.12 -42.23 5.07
N PRO A 1064 -38.50 -41.48 4.15
CA PRO A 1064 -37.75 -40.27 4.49
C PRO A 1064 -38.67 -39.22 5.15
N PRO A 1065 -38.14 -38.36 6.04
CA PRO A 1065 -38.90 -37.25 6.60
C PRO A 1065 -39.34 -36.26 5.51
N PRO A 1066 -40.40 -35.46 5.76
CA PRO A 1066 -40.86 -34.42 4.84
C PRO A 1066 -39.73 -33.43 4.48
N VAL A 1067 -39.70 -33.00 3.21
CA VAL A 1067 -38.59 -32.21 2.66
C VAL A 1067 -38.92 -30.72 2.75
N ALA A 1068 -38.01 -29.93 3.35
CA ALA A 1068 -38.17 -28.49 3.43
C ALA A 1068 -37.87 -27.80 2.10
N THR A 1069 -38.89 -27.17 1.51
CA THR A 1069 -38.76 -26.17 0.44
C THR A 1069 -39.13 -24.79 0.97
N ALA A 1070 -38.45 -23.75 0.49
CA ALA A 1070 -38.78 -22.37 0.84
C ALA A 1070 -40.20 -22.04 0.37
N CYS A 1071 -41.03 -21.55 1.29
CA CYS A 1071 -42.33 -20.98 0.96
C CYS A 1071 -42.11 -19.56 0.45
N ASP A 1072 -42.44 -19.28 -0.83
CA ASP A 1072 -42.53 -17.92 -1.35
C ASP A 1072 -43.75 -17.17 -0.78
#